data_AF-A0A2E0PLC5-F1
#
_entry.id   AF-A0A2E0PLC5-F1
#
_cell.length_a   1.000
_cell.length_b   1.000
_cell.length_c   1.000
_cell.angle_alpha   90.00
_cell.angle_beta   90.00
_cell.angle_gamma   90.00
#
_symmetry.space_group_name_H-M   'P 1'
#
loop_
_entity.id
_entity.type
_entity.pdbx_description
1 polymer ?
#
loop_
_entity_poly.entity_id
_entity_poly.type
_entity_poly.pdbx_seq_one_letter_code
_entity_poly.pdbx_strand_id
1 'polypeptide(L)'
;MMRKIFITCFLLISTVFAEDIRVKYKTLQLSYITTDRVGGILKSLGYAVIDFEKSAGVNPNEIILTPSGDFANVLINGMVSEDDYDALPLVILLPETDNITLLEMQGAVSEKGAEMGVDLGGSSLVFTTSGEPLQRILIAYDPDNTEDLKELVSVISNQLDVAAKQIMIEALVVEIDANKTNTLGVNFSNSGSMYSSSFPEPDPSTGNFEPFTFIMDKGLIGNALEINAKLEKLISDQTSEILSRPSVLVLDGRQARIVVGQQIPIARSTATGQNVVSATEYIPIGIVLNLRPRISSDGNEITMQVETIISEAQERVGVGSVGGDVLSAPTFSSRKVQTYVQVENNTPFIIGGLISHKDTKQENEFPILGRVPILGSLLGFNKKVRSNKEVIVVITPHIVDVGSGSFAHVIPKDIDILNHWGNKLFQDSYRLRNTDLYDLGFYENTSFYNTVLNRAQNVIQENAVASANEDLADFVSGSVPGEEVLIRRMLYDVIEKENYYKYIVPENVIFFGKMLDNQGNAVVDKRNFGEIYRSYLKRFKQSDGLALQFESTESVEFADDYPLRPVANINRFELSGTYKNTLRELNADSSFGYSIYLKAPKHERRLYEVLVLRRVLEMNPGILNNINLFKAGREILFPAPQSLEGDIHVIDNKIAEYFYQINLYNDEFDRKFVDGIKTLSTIIQEYE
;
A
#
# COMPACT_ATOMS: atom_id res chain seq x y z
N MET A 1 -5.11 -47.04 16.89
CA MET A 1 -5.01 -48.27 16.06
C MET A 1 -4.70 -47.82 14.64
N MET A 2 -3.48 -48.06 14.15
CA MET A 2 -2.98 -47.49 12.89
C MET A 2 -3.87 -47.89 11.70
N ARG A 3 -4.40 -46.90 10.97
CA ARG A 3 -5.10 -47.07 9.69
C ARG A 3 -4.08 -47.50 8.64
N LYS A 4 -4.09 -48.77 8.23
CA LYS A 4 -3.41 -49.23 7.01
C LYS A 4 -4.40 -49.07 5.86
N ILE A 5 -4.19 -48.07 5.02
CA ILE A 5 -4.77 -48.01 3.68
C ILE A 5 -4.05 -49.11 2.89
N PHE A 6 -4.74 -50.23 2.63
CA PHE A 6 -4.25 -51.22 1.69
C PHE A 6 -4.75 -50.83 0.31
N ILE A 7 -3.89 -50.19 -0.48
CA ILE A 7 -4.09 -50.02 -1.92
C ILE A 7 -3.75 -51.38 -2.54
N THR A 8 -4.75 -52.23 -2.73
CA THR A 8 -4.58 -53.45 -3.53
C THR A 8 -4.72 -53.07 -5.01
N CYS A 9 -3.71 -52.41 -5.55
CA CYS A 9 -3.57 -52.23 -7.00
C CYS A 9 -3.00 -53.55 -7.55
N PHE A 10 -3.87 -54.44 -8.03
CA PHE A 10 -3.46 -55.72 -8.60
C PHE A 10 -2.90 -55.48 -10.02
N LEU A 11 -1.69 -54.94 -10.10
CA LEU A 11 -0.91 -54.92 -11.34
C LEU A 11 -0.29 -56.32 -11.51
N LEU A 12 -1.10 -57.24 -12.04
CA LEU A 12 -0.68 -58.59 -12.37
C LEU A 12 0.22 -58.50 -13.62
N ILE A 13 1.53 -58.39 -13.42
CA ILE A 13 2.52 -58.58 -14.47
C ILE A 13 2.55 -60.09 -14.76
N SER A 14 1.63 -60.58 -15.59
CA SER A 14 1.69 -61.94 -16.11
C SER A 14 2.49 -61.95 -17.42
N THR A 15 3.76 -62.32 -17.30
CA THR A 15 4.54 -62.87 -18.41
C THR A 15 3.86 -64.15 -18.88
N VAL A 16 3.31 -64.21 -20.10
CA VAL A 16 3.14 -65.42 -20.95
C VAL A 16 2.66 -65.00 -22.35
N PHE A 17 3.58 -65.16 -23.31
CA PHE A 17 3.41 -65.45 -24.75
C PHE A 17 2.21 -64.86 -25.52
N ALA A 18 2.39 -63.64 -26.04
CA ALA A 18 1.88 -63.13 -27.32
C ALA A 18 2.83 -61.97 -27.73
N GLU A 19 2.98 -61.62 -29.01
CA GLU A 19 3.95 -60.60 -29.47
C GLU A 19 3.91 -59.32 -28.61
N ASP A 20 4.99 -59.11 -27.84
CA ASP A 20 5.07 -58.19 -26.70
C ASP A 20 5.05 -56.72 -27.15
N ILE A 21 3.88 -56.08 -27.19
CA ILE A 21 3.80 -54.60 -27.28
C ILE A 21 4.08 -54.02 -25.89
N ARG A 22 5.31 -53.55 -25.69
CA ARG A 22 5.78 -53.03 -24.39
C ARG A 22 5.30 -51.60 -24.15
N VAL A 23 4.14 -51.40 -23.54
CA VAL A 23 3.71 -50.06 -23.10
C VAL A 23 4.58 -49.55 -21.95
N LYS A 24 5.01 -48.29 -22.01
CA LYS A 24 5.70 -47.60 -20.92
C LYS A 24 4.81 -46.55 -20.26
N TYR A 25 5.14 -46.19 -19.03
CA TYR A 25 4.38 -45.22 -18.25
C TYR A 25 5.25 -44.01 -17.88
N LYS A 26 4.67 -42.82 -17.98
CA LYS A 26 5.28 -41.56 -17.54
C LYS A 26 4.34 -40.82 -16.62
N THR A 27 4.79 -40.48 -15.42
CA THR A 27 4.03 -39.64 -14.50
C THR A 27 4.32 -38.17 -14.80
N LEU A 28 3.29 -37.35 -14.88
CA LEU A 28 3.40 -35.90 -15.00
C LEU A 28 2.71 -35.26 -13.80
N GLN A 29 3.46 -34.43 -13.07
CA GLN A 29 2.92 -33.63 -11.98
C GLN A 29 2.36 -32.32 -12.56
N LEU A 30 1.17 -31.94 -12.11
CA LEU A 30 0.50 -30.70 -12.49
C LEU A 30 0.70 -29.66 -11.39
N SER A 31 1.03 -28.43 -11.76
CA SER A 31 1.39 -27.37 -10.80
C SER A 31 0.29 -26.32 -10.61
N TYR A 32 -0.47 -26.02 -11.66
CA TYR A 32 -1.41 -24.88 -11.71
C TYR A 32 -2.85 -25.28 -12.04
N ILE A 33 -3.06 -26.47 -12.59
CA ILE A 33 -4.38 -26.99 -13.00
C ILE A 33 -4.70 -28.32 -12.29
N THR A 34 -6.00 -28.54 -12.00
CA THR A 34 -6.46 -29.78 -11.35
C THR A 34 -6.55 -30.94 -12.33
N THR A 35 -6.34 -32.16 -11.84
CA THR A 35 -6.37 -33.41 -12.59
C THR A 35 -7.67 -33.55 -13.39
N ASP A 36 -8.82 -33.29 -12.76
CA ASP A 36 -10.14 -33.40 -13.41
C ASP A 36 -10.32 -32.41 -14.57
N ARG A 37 -9.81 -31.18 -14.41
CA ARG A 37 -9.90 -30.16 -15.47
C ARG A 37 -9.03 -30.53 -16.66
N VAL A 38 -7.81 -30.99 -16.42
CA VAL A 38 -6.92 -31.49 -17.48
C VAL A 38 -7.57 -32.68 -18.19
N GLY A 39 -8.09 -33.65 -17.44
CA GLY A 39 -8.78 -34.81 -17.99
C GLY A 39 -9.96 -34.44 -18.88
N GLY A 40 -10.82 -33.51 -18.42
CA GLY A 40 -11.94 -33.02 -19.21
C GLY A 40 -11.52 -32.31 -20.50
N ILE A 41 -10.48 -31.48 -20.46
CA ILE A 41 -9.95 -30.80 -21.65
C ILE A 41 -9.34 -31.79 -22.63
N LEU A 42 -8.49 -32.72 -22.16
CA LEU A 42 -7.85 -33.72 -23.01
C LEU A 42 -8.87 -34.64 -23.67
N LYS A 43 -9.92 -35.04 -22.93
CA LYS A 43 -11.05 -35.80 -23.50
C LYS A 43 -11.77 -35.03 -24.61
N SER A 44 -11.93 -33.70 -24.45
CA SER A 44 -12.54 -32.86 -25.49
C SER A 44 -11.66 -32.66 -26.73
N LEU A 45 -10.34 -32.76 -26.58
CA LEU A 45 -9.37 -32.71 -27.66
C LEU A 45 -9.22 -34.06 -28.40
N GLY A 46 -9.92 -35.10 -27.94
CA GLY A 46 -9.91 -36.43 -28.55
C GLY A 46 -8.85 -37.39 -28.00
N TYR A 47 -8.15 -37.03 -26.92
CA TYR A 47 -7.27 -37.97 -26.24
C TYR A 47 -8.08 -39.00 -25.45
N ALA A 48 -7.58 -40.24 -25.44
CA ALA A 48 -8.16 -41.31 -24.65
C ALA A 48 -7.82 -41.11 -23.16
N VAL A 49 -8.83 -40.75 -22.37
CA VAL A 49 -8.72 -40.48 -20.93
C VAL A 49 -9.46 -41.56 -20.14
N ILE A 50 -8.74 -42.22 -19.23
CA ILE A 50 -9.29 -43.20 -18.30
C ILE A 50 -9.54 -42.53 -16.94
N ASP A 51 -10.77 -42.62 -16.46
CA ASP A 51 -11.21 -42.11 -15.17
C ASP A 51 -11.50 -43.27 -14.21
N PHE A 52 -11.72 -43.00 -12.92
CA PHE A 52 -12.07 -44.02 -11.93
C PHE A 52 -13.42 -43.72 -11.27
N GLU A 53 -14.34 -44.67 -11.39
CA GLU A 53 -15.58 -44.65 -10.64
C GLU A 53 -15.36 -45.17 -9.22
N LYS A 54 -15.79 -44.38 -8.23
CA LYS A 54 -15.78 -44.74 -6.81
C LYS A 54 -17.05 -45.55 -6.49
N SER A 55 -16.89 -46.78 -6.04
CA SER A 55 -18.00 -47.61 -5.51
C SER A 55 -17.71 -48.03 -4.07
N ALA A 56 -18.79 -48.16 -3.27
CA ALA A 56 -18.68 -48.63 -1.89
C ALA A 56 -18.32 -50.12 -1.87
N GLY A 57 -17.25 -50.48 -1.17
CA GLY A 57 -16.85 -51.85 -0.98
C GLY A 57 -17.80 -52.62 -0.06
N VAL A 58 -17.58 -53.93 0.05
CA VAL A 58 -18.38 -54.81 0.91
C VAL A 58 -18.26 -54.41 2.39
N ASN A 59 -17.14 -53.81 2.76
CA ASN A 59 -16.95 -53.18 4.07
C ASN A 59 -17.30 -51.69 4.01
N PRO A 60 -17.97 -51.12 5.03
CA PRO A 60 -18.33 -49.69 5.09
C PRO A 60 -17.14 -48.72 4.99
N ASN A 61 -15.91 -49.23 5.15
CA ASN A 61 -14.66 -48.48 5.16
C ASN A 61 -13.77 -48.76 3.94
N GLU A 62 -14.30 -49.45 2.92
CA GLU A 62 -13.57 -49.81 1.71
C GLU A 62 -14.15 -49.04 0.52
N ILE A 63 -13.27 -48.40 -0.25
CA ILE A 63 -13.64 -47.71 -1.49
C ILE A 63 -13.01 -48.52 -2.62
N ILE A 64 -13.84 -49.03 -3.52
CA ILE A 64 -13.40 -49.73 -4.72
C ILE A 64 -13.35 -48.71 -5.85
N LEU A 65 -12.19 -48.60 -6.51
CA LEU A 65 -11.96 -47.73 -7.65
C LEU A 65 -11.94 -48.61 -8.91
N THR A 66 -12.95 -48.46 -9.75
CA THR A 66 -13.04 -49.18 -11.03
C THR A 66 -12.72 -48.23 -12.18
N PRO A 67 -11.75 -48.55 -13.05
CA PRO A 67 -11.48 -47.72 -14.22
C PRO A 67 -12.72 -47.69 -15.13
N SER A 68 -13.06 -46.50 -15.61
CA SER A 68 -14.22 -46.20 -16.45
C SER A 68 -13.78 -45.43 -17.69
N GLY A 69 -14.42 -45.72 -18.83
CA GLY A 69 -14.11 -45.14 -20.15
C GLY A 69 -13.71 -46.18 -21.20
N ASP A 70 -13.69 -45.73 -22.46
CA ASP A 70 -13.11 -46.49 -23.56
C ASP A 70 -11.63 -46.77 -23.21
N PHE A 71 -11.13 -47.98 -23.48
CA PHE A 71 -9.78 -48.44 -23.14
C PHE A 71 -9.51 -48.78 -21.65
N ALA A 72 -10.53 -48.81 -20.77
CA ALA A 72 -10.37 -49.26 -19.37
C ALA A 72 -9.80 -50.71 -19.25
N ASN A 73 -10.06 -51.56 -20.25
CA ASN A 73 -9.54 -52.92 -20.32
C ASN A 73 -8.00 -52.99 -20.35
N VAL A 74 -7.33 -51.93 -20.84
CA VAL A 74 -5.85 -51.84 -20.88
C VAL A 74 -5.27 -51.87 -19.46
N LEU A 75 -5.92 -51.21 -18.50
CA LEU A 75 -5.51 -51.22 -17.09
C LEU A 75 -5.82 -52.54 -16.37
N ILE A 76 -6.87 -53.25 -16.80
CA ILE A 76 -7.35 -54.49 -16.17
C ILE A 76 -6.53 -55.71 -16.63
N ASN A 77 -6.21 -55.78 -17.92
CA ASN A 77 -5.57 -56.94 -18.53
C ASN A 77 -4.05 -56.78 -18.71
N GLY A 78 -3.50 -55.56 -18.53
CA GLY A 78 -2.08 -55.27 -18.71
C GLY A 78 -1.59 -55.43 -20.15
N MET A 79 -2.51 -55.56 -21.11
CA MET A 79 -2.26 -55.77 -22.53
C MET A 79 -3.15 -54.80 -23.32
N VAL A 80 -2.57 -54.16 -24.34
CA VAL A 80 -3.31 -53.38 -25.35
C VAL A 80 -3.61 -54.33 -26.51
N SER A 81 -4.87 -54.47 -26.90
CA SER A 81 -5.25 -55.22 -28.11
C SER A 81 -4.66 -54.55 -29.35
N GLU A 82 -4.37 -55.30 -30.43
CA GLU A 82 -3.92 -54.71 -31.72
C GLU A 82 -4.85 -53.57 -32.19
N ASP A 83 -6.16 -53.70 -31.93
CA ASP A 83 -7.18 -52.71 -32.31
C ASP A 83 -7.13 -51.41 -31.48
N ASP A 84 -6.49 -51.42 -30.30
CA ASP A 84 -6.45 -50.28 -29.36
C ASP A 84 -5.09 -49.54 -29.40
N TYR A 85 -4.16 -49.99 -30.25
CA TYR A 85 -2.82 -49.41 -30.36
C TYR A 85 -2.84 -47.96 -30.87
N ASP A 86 -3.77 -47.65 -31.78
CA ASP A 86 -3.98 -46.30 -32.32
C ASP A 86 -4.49 -45.29 -31.28
N ALA A 87 -4.90 -45.76 -30.09
CA ALA A 87 -5.39 -44.91 -29.00
C ALA A 87 -4.29 -44.44 -28.03
N LEU A 88 -3.05 -44.92 -28.20
CA LEU A 88 -1.88 -44.42 -27.45
C LEU A 88 -1.48 -43.04 -27.98
N PRO A 89 -1.09 -42.07 -27.12
CA PRO A 89 -0.91 -42.18 -25.67
C PRO A 89 -2.22 -42.06 -24.85
N LEU A 90 -2.38 -42.94 -23.84
CA LEU A 90 -3.52 -42.95 -22.92
C LEU A 90 -3.22 -42.10 -21.69
N VAL A 91 -4.19 -41.30 -21.23
CA VAL A 91 -4.08 -40.46 -20.04
C VAL A 91 -4.92 -41.07 -18.91
N ILE A 92 -4.28 -41.41 -17.81
CA ILE A 92 -4.91 -42.04 -16.64
C ILE A 92 -4.97 -41.00 -15.52
N LEU A 93 -6.18 -40.64 -15.12
CA LEU A 93 -6.43 -39.73 -14.01
C LEU A 93 -6.29 -40.50 -12.70
N LEU A 94 -5.29 -40.19 -11.88
CA LEU A 94 -5.11 -40.89 -10.62
C LEU A 94 -6.14 -40.41 -9.60
N PRO A 95 -6.87 -41.31 -8.93
CA PRO A 95 -7.89 -40.91 -7.97
C PRO A 95 -7.25 -40.24 -6.76
N GLU A 96 -7.84 -39.12 -6.33
CA GLU A 96 -7.37 -38.37 -5.17
C GLU A 96 -7.57 -39.19 -3.89
N THR A 97 -6.51 -39.32 -3.09
CA THR A 97 -6.60 -39.86 -1.73
C THR A 97 -6.93 -38.71 -0.79
N ASP A 98 -8.17 -38.66 -0.30
CA ASP A 98 -8.56 -37.70 0.73
C ASP A 98 -7.66 -37.89 1.97
N ASN A 99 -6.82 -36.89 2.28
CA ASN A 99 -6.05 -36.87 3.51
C ASN A 99 -6.98 -36.50 4.68
N ILE A 100 -7.84 -37.44 5.09
CA ILE A 100 -8.71 -37.29 6.26
C ILE A 100 -7.85 -37.16 7.52
N THR A 101 -7.66 -35.92 7.98
CA THR A 101 -7.10 -35.64 9.30
C THR A 101 -8.17 -35.90 10.37
N LEU A 102 -7.74 -36.30 11.58
CA LEU A 102 -8.61 -36.73 12.68
C LEU A 102 -9.64 -35.68 13.15
N LEU A 103 -9.53 -34.40 12.73
CA LEU A 103 -10.47 -33.34 13.11
C LEU A 103 -11.79 -33.37 12.33
N GLU A 104 -11.78 -33.88 11.10
CA GLU A 104 -12.95 -33.81 10.20
C GLU A 104 -14.11 -34.70 10.68
N MET A 105 -13.80 -35.78 11.41
CA MET A 105 -14.81 -36.68 11.98
C MET A 105 -15.61 -36.08 13.14
N GLN A 106 -15.20 -34.92 13.69
CA GLN A 106 -15.96 -34.25 14.75
C GLN A 106 -16.91 -33.16 14.22
N GLY A 107 -16.80 -32.78 12.94
CA GLY A 107 -17.55 -31.69 12.31
C GLY A 107 -18.73 -32.10 11.43
N ALA A 108 -18.89 -33.38 11.09
CA ALA A 108 -19.95 -33.87 10.19
C ALA A 108 -21.38 -33.86 10.80
N VAL A 109 -21.63 -33.07 11.84
CA VAL A 109 -22.95 -32.85 12.45
C VAL A 109 -23.25 -31.35 12.48
N SER A 110 -23.49 -30.74 11.32
CA SER A 110 -24.43 -29.62 11.13
C SER A 110 -24.32 -29.05 9.72
N GLU A 111 -25.03 -29.65 8.75
CA GLU A 111 -25.27 -29.01 7.44
C GLU A 111 -26.72 -29.12 6.98
N LYS A 112 -27.66 -29.28 7.92
CA LYS A 112 -29.10 -29.14 7.62
C LYS A 112 -29.77 -28.22 8.63
N GLY A 113 -29.71 -26.92 8.36
CA GLY A 113 -30.64 -25.96 8.93
C GLY A 113 -30.12 -24.54 9.04
N ALA A 114 -30.33 -23.73 8.00
CA ALA A 114 -30.70 -22.29 8.11
C ALA A 114 -30.80 -21.65 6.70
N GLU A 115 -31.85 -21.99 5.95
CA GLU A 115 -32.32 -21.16 4.84
C GLU A 115 -32.89 -19.84 5.43
N MET A 116 -32.04 -18.82 5.58
CA MET A 116 -32.35 -17.37 5.60
C MET A 116 -31.16 -16.49 6.08
N GLY A 117 -29.96 -17.04 6.23
CA GLY A 117 -28.74 -16.24 6.21
C GLY A 117 -28.26 -16.06 4.78
N VAL A 118 -27.76 -14.87 4.41
CA VAL A 118 -27.02 -14.71 3.16
C VAL A 118 -25.85 -15.69 3.24
N ASP A 119 -25.93 -16.79 2.50
CA ASP A 119 -24.83 -17.72 2.31
C ASP A 119 -23.75 -16.97 1.52
N LEU A 120 -22.85 -16.32 2.27
CA LEU A 120 -21.75 -15.54 1.76
C LEU A 120 -20.66 -16.53 1.34
N GLY A 121 -20.90 -17.17 0.20
CA GLY A 121 -20.20 -18.32 -0.37
C GLY A 121 -18.67 -18.23 -0.35
N GLY A 122 -18.09 -18.70 0.75
CA GLY A 122 -16.67 -18.99 0.89
C GLY A 122 -16.50 -20.01 2.00
N SER A 123 -15.90 -21.15 1.69
CA SER A 123 -15.47 -22.13 2.70
C SER A 123 -14.48 -21.44 3.63
N SER A 124 -14.85 -21.31 4.90
CA SER A 124 -13.92 -20.83 5.93
C SER A 124 -12.75 -21.82 6.04
N LEU A 125 -11.53 -21.40 5.69
CA LEU A 125 -10.29 -22.18 5.87
C LEU A 125 -9.97 -22.45 7.35
N VAL A 126 -10.76 -21.93 8.29
CA VAL A 126 -10.56 -22.06 9.74
C VAL A 126 -10.57 -23.53 10.21
N PHE A 127 -11.03 -24.47 9.37
CA PHE A 127 -11.09 -25.90 9.71
C PHE A 127 -10.32 -26.84 8.78
N THR A 128 -9.62 -26.33 7.76
CA THR A 128 -8.94 -27.18 6.75
C THR A 128 -7.42 -27.04 6.85
N THR A 129 -6.82 -27.70 7.84
CA THR A 129 -5.36 -27.94 7.89
C THR A 129 -4.95 -29.23 7.16
N SER A 130 -5.81 -29.73 6.26
CA SER A 130 -5.46 -30.82 5.34
C SER A 130 -4.59 -30.29 4.20
N GLY A 131 -3.51 -30.99 3.88
CA GLY A 131 -2.77 -30.71 2.65
C GLY A 131 -3.62 -31.07 1.43
N GLU A 132 -3.64 -30.19 0.43
CA GLU A 132 -4.27 -30.49 -0.86
C GLU A 132 -3.65 -31.76 -1.48
N PRO A 133 -4.45 -32.62 -2.14
CA PRO A 133 -3.93 -33.81 -2.80
C PRO A 133 -2.97 -33.41 -3.93
N LEU A 134 -1.90 -34.20 -4.11
CA LEU A 134 -0.95 -34.01 -5.21
C LEU A 134 -1.65 -34.20 -6.56
N GLN A 135 -1.68 -33.14 -7.36
CA GLN A 135 -2.25 -33.17 -8.71
C GLN A 135 -1.26 -33.81 -9.68
N ARG A 136 -1.60 -35.00 -10.21
CA ARG A 136 -0.72 -35.75 -11.12
C ARG A 136 -1.54 -36.67 -12.03
N ILE A 137 -1.03 -36.85 -13.24
CA ILE A 137 -1.58 -37.78 -14.24
C ILE A 137 -0.53 -38.82 -14.61
N LEU A 138 -0.99 -39.99 -15.03
CA LEU A 138 -0.14 -41.06 -15.54
C LEU A 138 -0.41 -41.23 -17.03
N ILE A 139 0.62 -41.18 -17.86
CA ILE A 139 0.52 -41.31 -19.31
C ILE A 139 1.10 -42.67 -19.71
N ALA A 140 0.29 -43.51 -20.35
CA ALA A 140 0.76 -44.75 -20.95
C ALA A 140 1.04 -44.51 -22.44
N TYR A 141 2.22 -44.93 -22.92
CA TYR A 141 2.68 -44.61 -24.27
C TYR A 141 3.50 -45.76 -24.86
N ASP A 142 3.58 -45.76 -26.19
CA ASP A 142 4.42 -46.68 -26.94
C ASP A 142 5.89 -46.21 -26.95
N PRO A 143 6.85 -47.02 -26.50
CA PRO A 143 8.28 -46.69 -26.56
C PRO A 143 8.81 -46.48 -27.98
N ASP A 144 8.18 -47.05 -29.01
CA ASP A 144 8.63 -46.93 -30.39
C ASP A 144 8.14 -45.63 -31.03
N ASN A 145 6.93 -45.17 -30.67
CA ASN A 145 6.38 -43.87 -31.06
C ASN A 145 6.45 -42.81 -29.93
N THR A 146 7.64 -42.23 -29.75
CA THR A 146 7.84 -41.19 -28.73
C THR A 146 7.34 -39.79 -29.12
N GLU A 147 6.93 -39.58 -30.38
CA GLU A 147 6.58 -38.24 -30.87
C GLU A 147 5.23 -37.79 -30.33
N ASP A 148 4.22 -38.66 -30.33
CA ASP A 148 2.88 -38.36 -29.80
C ASP A 148 2.91 -38.09 -28.29
N LEU A 149 3.80 -38.77 -27.56
CA LEU A 149 4.05 -38.46 -26.14
C LEU A 149 4.62 -37.06 -25.97
N LYS A 150 5.59 -36.66 -26.81
CA LYS A 150 6.19 -35.31 -26.72
C LYS A 150 5.16 -34.25 -27.03
N GLU A 151 4.31 -34.48 -28.04
CA GLU A 151 3.22 -33.56 -28.39
C GLU A 151 2.27 -33.41 -27.21
N LEU A 152 1.73 -34.50 -26.66
CA LEU A 152 0.82 -34.47 -25.51
C LEU A 152 1.45 -33.77 -24.30
N VAL A 153 2.70 -34.13 -23.94
CA VAL A 153 3.41 -33.49 -22.83
C VAL A 153 3.64 -32.01 -23.12
N SER A 154 3.94 -31.62 -24.36
CA SER A 154 4.14 -30.22 -24.73
C SER A 154 2.84 -29.41 -24.66
N VAL A 155 1.69 -29.99 -25.06
CA VAL A 155 0.37 -29.36 -24.92
C VAL A 155 0.05 -29.18 -23.44
N ILE A 156 0.24 -30.21 -22.62
CA ILE A 156 -0.03 -30.11 -21.19
C ILE A 156 0.87 -29.07 -20.53
N SER A 157 2.18 -29.15 -20.70
CA SER A 157 3.12 -28.25 -20.00
C SER A 157 3.14 -26.82 -20.54
N ASN A 158 2.90 -26.59 -21.84
CA ASN A 158 3.01 -25.25 -22.43
C ASN A 158 1.67 -24.55 -22.63
N GLN A 159 0.55 -25.28 -22.67
CA GLN A 159 -0.78 -24.69 -22.97
C GLN A 159 -1.79 -24.89 -21.84
N LEU A 160 -1.73 -26.00 -21.08
CA LEU A 160 -2.73 -26.30 -20.03
C LEU A 160 -2.24 -25.96 -18.62
N ASP A 161 -1.03 -26.42 -18.25
CA ASP A 161 -0.43 -26.27 -16.93
C ASP A 161 0.52 -25.07 -16.88
N VAL A 162 -0.02 -23.90 -17.19
CA VAL A 162 0.72 -22.63 -17.20
C VAL A 162 0.43 -21.81 -15.94
N ALA A 163 1.43 -21.10 -15.44
CA ALA A 163 1.28 -20.21 -14.30
C ALA A 163 0.26 -19.11 -14.60
N ALA A 164 -0.80 -19.03 -13.80
CA ALA A 164 -1.76 -17.94 -13.90
C ALA A 164 -1.11 -16.63 -13.44
N LYS A 165 -1.34 -15.55 -14.19
CA LYS A 165 -0.91 -14.20 -13.79
C LYS A 165 -1.63 -13.77 -12.52
N GLN A 166 -0.96 -12.92 -11.74
CA GLN A 166 -1.53 -12.34 -10.54
C GLN A 166 -2.04 -10.93 -10.82
N ILE A 167 -3.06 -10.52 -10.08
CA ILE A 167 -3.70 -9.21 -10.20
C ILE A 167 -3.84 -8.66 -8.78
N MET A 168 -3.18 -7.53 -8.53
CA MET A 168 -3.41 -6.74 -7.32
C MET A 168 -4.58 -5.81 -7.58
N ILE A 169 -5.57 -5.82 -6.69
CA ILE A 169 -6.74 -4.96 -6.77
C ILE A 169 -6.72 -4.05 -5.55
N GLU A 170 -6.68 -2.74 -5.78
CA GLU A 170 -6.87 -1.72 -4.76
C GLU A 170 -8.28 -1.16 -4.86
N ALA A 171 -8.97 -0.98 -3.73
CA ALA A 171 -10.23 -0.26 -3.68
C ALA A 171 -10.10 0.97 -2.77
N LEU A 172 -10.83 2.03 -3.09
CA LEU A 172 -10.98 3.24 -2.30
C LEU A 172 -12.47 3.48 -2.08
N VAL A 173 -12.88 3.44 -0.81
CA VAL A 173 -14.25 3.72 -0.38
C VAL A 173 -14.24 5.04 0.37
N VAL A 174 -15.02 6.00 -0.11
CA VAL A 174 -15.23 7.32 0.52
C VAL A 174 -16.70 7.43 0.86
N GLU A 175 -17.05 7.62 2.14
CA GLU A 175 -18.39 7.95 2.59
C GLU A 175 -18.37 9.29 3.34
N ILE A 176 -19.24 10.21 2.95
CA ILE A 176 -19.41 11.52 3.57
C ILE A 176 -20.86 11.61 4.05
N ASP A 177 -21.06 11.87 5.34
CA ASP A 177 -22.38 12.13 5.94
C ASP A 177 -22.35 13.52 6.59
N ALA A 178 -23.08 14.47 6.00
CA ALA A 178 -23.19 15.83 6.49
C ALA A 178 -24.64 16.15 6.88
N ASN A 179 -24.87 16.34 8.17
CA ASN A 179 -26.16 16.71 8.75
C ASN A 179 -26.09 18.13 9.32
N LYS A 180 -26.97 19.00 8.82
CA LYS A 180 -27.13 20.38 9.29
C LYS A 180 -28.53 20.58 9.85
N THR A 181 -28.62 20.99 11.10
CA THR A 181 -29.88 21.29 11.78
C THR A 181 -29.89 22.74 12.23
N ASN A 182 -30.91 23.49 11.82
CA ASN A 182 -31.17 24.84 12.29
C ASN A 182 -32.58 24.91 12.85
N THR A 183 -32.67 25.07 14.17
CA THR A 183 -33.91 25.20 14.93
C THR A 183 -33.95 26.58 15.55
N LEU A 184 -35.04 27.30 15.34
CA LEU A 184 -35.30 28.59 15.97
C LEU A 184 -36.80 28.67 16.28
N GLY A 185 -37.15 28.88 17.55
CA GLY A 185 -38.53 29.06 17.93
C GLY A 185 -38.72 29.40 19.39
N VAL A 186 -39.95 29.78 19.73
CA VAL A 186 -40.36 30.01 21.12
C VAL A 186 -41.31 28.90 21.53
N ASN A 187 -40.93 28.16 22.57
CA ASN A 187 -41.78 27.14 23.18
C ASN A 187 -42.60 27.79 24.32
N PHE A 188 -43.92 27.74 24.18
CA PHE A 188 -44.90 28.27 25.15
C PHE A 188 -45.49 27.19 26.05
N SER A 189 -44.80 26.07 26.24
CA SER A 189 -45.18 25.11 27.27
C SER A 189 -44.87 25.69 28.64
N ASN A 190 -45.89 25.85 29.50
CA ASN A 190 -45.57 25.81 30.92
C ASN A 190 -46.61 25.12 31.80
N SER A 191 -46.01 24.38 32.72
CA SER A 191 -46.54 23.54 33.79
C SER A 191 -47.25 24.39 34.84
N GLY A 192 -48.54 24.65 34.65
CA GLY A 192 -49.43 25.26 35.64
C GLY A 192 -50.87 24.73 35.51
N SER A 193 -51.55 24.49 36.63
CA SER A 193 -52.86 23.81 36.72
C SER A 193 -54.05 24.55 36.06
N MET A 194 -53.85 25.68 35.38
CA MET A 194 -54.92 26.66 35.07
C MET A 194 -55.10 26.98 33.57
N TYR A 195 -54.11 26.72 32.73
CA TYR A 195 -54.22 26.77 31.26
C TYR A 195 -53.15 25.85 30.66
N SER A 196 -53.44 25.19 29.54
CA SER A 196 -52.44 24.40 28.81
C SER A 196 -52.53 24.65 27.31
N SER A 197 -51.41 25.07 26.71
CA SER A 197 -51.23 25.10 25.26
C SER A 197 -50.14 24.10 24.89
N SER A 198 -50.45 23.17 23.99
CA SER A 198 -49.48 22.22 23.47
C SER A 198 -49.37 22.36 21.96
N PHE A 199 -48.13 22.43 21.49
CA PHE A 199 -47.76 22.22 20.09
C PHE A 199 -47.09 20.84 20.03
N PRO A 200 -47.86 19.74 20.00
CA PRO A 200 -47.28 18.41 19.92
C PRO A 200 -46.48 18.27 18.62
N GLU A 201 -45.28 17.71 18.72
CA GLU A 201 -44.54 17.30 17.53
C GLU A 201 -45.32 16.17 16.83
N PRO A 202 -45.31 16.09 15.49
CA PRO A 202 -45.89 14.95 14.78
C PRO A 202 -45.29 13.64 15.30
N ASP A 203 -46.14 12.65 15.58
CA ASP A 203 -45.69 11.35 16.09
C ASP A 203 -44.69 10.74 15.07
N PRO A 204 -43.43 10.54 15.45
CA PRO A 204 -42.39 10.04 14.53
C PRO A 204 -42.66 8.61 14.04
N SER A 205 -43.59 7.88 14.67
CA SER A 205 -43.92 6.49 14.30
C SER A 205 -45.15 6.35 13.40
N THR A 206 -46.14 7.24 13.52
CA THR A 206 -47.41 7.19 12.77
C THR A 206 -47.59 8.32 11.76
N GLY A 207 -46.80 9.40 11.86
CA GLY A 207 -46.92 10.59 10.99
C GLY A 207 -48.24 11.35 11.17
N ASN A 208 -49.01 11.03 12.20
CA ASN A 208 -50.28 11.70 12.50
C ASN A 208 -50.02 13.11 13.07
N PHE A 209 -50.80 14.08 12.59
CA PHE A 209 -50.78 15.45 13.06
C PHE A 209 -51.84 15.61 14.16
N GLU A 210 -51.39 15.79 15.40
CA GLU A 210 -52.29 16.16 16.50
C GLU A 210 -52.66 17.65 16.40
N PRO A 211 -53.95 18.00 16.55
CA PRO A 211 -54.38 19.38 16.44
C PRO A 211 -53.84 20.23 17.60
N PHE A 212 -53.53 21.50 17.31
CA PHE A 212 -53.25 22.51 18.32
C PHE A 212 -54.39 22.53 19.35
N THR A 213 -54.05 22.33 20.62
CA THR A 213 -55.01 22.27 21.72
C THR A 213 -54.72 23.38 22.72
N PHE A 214 -55.75 24.19 23.01
CA PHE A 214 -55.73 25.26 23.99
C PHE A 214 -56.86 25.05 25.00
N ILE A 215 -56.50 24.76 26.24
CA ILE A 215 -57.46 24.50 27.33
C ILE A 215 -57.36 25.66 28.33
N MET A 216 -58.50 26.31 28.60
CA MET A 216 -58.63 27.34 29.64
C MET A 216 -59.65 26.88 30.69
N ASP A 217 -59.26 26.94 31.96
CA ASP A 217 -60.20 26.71 33.06
C ASP A 217 -61.15 27.92 33.24
N LYS A 218 -62.42 27.64 33.50
CA LYS A 218 -63.55 28.60 33.39
C LYS A 218 -63.61 29.62 34.54
N GLY A 219 -62.74 29.50 35.56
CA GLY A 219 -62.75 30.32 36.78
C GLY A 219 -61.97 31.65 36.72
N LEU A 220 -61.45 32.06 35.57
CA LEU A 220 -60.29 32.96 35.47
C LEU A 220 -60.58 34.30 34.75
N ILE A 221 -61.46 35.15 35.27
CA ILE A 221 -61.62 36.56 34.77
C ILE A 221 -60.91 37.59 35.69
N GLY A 222 -60.13 37.14 36.70
CA GLY A 222 -59.63 38.04 37.76
C GLY A 222 -58.13 38.08 38.06
N ASN A 223 -57.31 37.10 37.63
CA ASN A 223 -55.89 37.04 37.97
C ASN A 223 -54.99 37.23 36.73
N ALA A 224 -53.87 37.94 36.92
CA ALA A 224 -52.91 38.27 35.87
C ALA A 224 -52.38 37.00 35.19
N LEU A 225 -52.42 37.01 33.86
CA LEU A 225 -51.86 35.96 33.00
C LEU A 225 -50.34 35.93 33.16
N GLU A 226 -49.80 34.95 33.89
CA GLU A 226 -48.36 34.65 33.87
C GLU A 226 -48.05 33.91 32.57
N ILE A 227 -47.31 34.51 31.63
CA ILE A 227 -46.91 33.87 30.38
C ILE A 227 -45.44 33.47 30.50
N ASN A 228 -45.16 32.16 30.42
CA ASN A 228 -43.80 31.64 30.40
C ASN A 228 -43.43 31.26 28.96
N ALA A 229 -42.34 31.84 28.45
CA ALA A 229 -41.87 31.65 27.10
C ALA A 229 -40.40 31.23 27.11
N LYS A 230 -40.08 30.09 26.51
CA LYS A 230 -38.71 29.59 26.37
C LYS A 230 -38.25 29.80 24.93
N LEU A 231 -37.29 30.70 24.71
CA LEU A 231 -36.63 30.86 23.41
C LEU A 231 -35.62 29.73 23.22
N GLU A 232 -35.77 28.98 22.13
CA GLU A 232 -34.87 27.89 21.73
C GLU A 232 -34.22 28.22 20.38
N LYS A 233 -32.89 28.19 20.35
CA LYS A 233 -32.09 28.33 19.13
C LYS A 233 -30.99 27.28 19.15
N LEU A 234 -31.01 26.40 18.16
CA LEU A 234 -30.01 25.36 17.96
C LEU A 234 -29.52 25.41 16.52
N ILE A 235 -28.21 25.62 16.36
CA ILE A 235 -27.51 25.40 15.10
C ILE A 235 -26.55 24.25 15.36
N SER A 236 -26.71 23.16 14.63
CA SER A 236 -25.89 21.97 14.73
C SER A 236 -25.41 21.58 13.34
N ASP A 237 -24.10 21.57 13.16
CA ASP A 237 -23.43 21.11 11.94
C ASP A 237 -22.60 19.88 12.32
N GLN A 238 -23.00 18.71 11.82
CA GLN A 238 -22.31 17.43 12.04
C GLN A 238 -21.85 16.90 10.69
N THR A 239 -20.54 16.68 10.53
CA THR A 239 -19.96 16.08 9.34
C THR A 239 -19.12 14.88 9.76
N SER A 240 -19.31 13.75 9.10
CA SER A 240 -18.53 12.53 9.27
C SER A 240 -18.00 12.09 7.91
N GLU A 241 -16.75 11.61 7.88
CA GLU A 241 -16.08 11.11 6.68
C GLU A 241 -15.42 9.77 7.00
N ILE A 242 -15.68 8.76 6.16
CA ILE A 242 -15.10 7.43 6.26
C ILE A 242 -14.30 7.17 4.99
N LEU A 243 -12.99 6.98 5.15
CA LEU A 243 -12.06 6.62 4.08
C LEU A 243 -11.49 5.23 4.34
N SER A 244 -11.64 4.30 3.40
CA SER A 244 -11.10 2.95 3.52
C SER A 244 -10.42 2.52 2.22
N ARG A 245 -9.23 1.90 2.34
CA ARG A 245 -8.43 1.44 1.19
C ARG A 245 -8.03 -0.03 1.27
N PRO A 246 -8.97 -0.98 1.17
CA PRO A 246 -8.61 -2.39 1.14
C PRO A 246 -7.91 -2.77 -0.17
N SER A 247 -6.94 -3.68 -0.09
CA SER A 247 -6.28 -4.27 -1.26
C SER A 247 -6.17 -5.79 -1.15
N VAL A 248 -6.12 -6.47 -2.29
CA VAL A 248 -5.95 -7.93 -2.36
C VAL A 248 -5.20 -8.35 -3.61
N LEU A 249 -4.33 -9.35 -3.45
CA LEU A 249 -3.65 -10.02 -4.56
C LEU A 249 -4.41 -11.31 -4.89
N VAL A 250 -4.78 -11.50 -6.15
CA VAL A 250 -5.58 -12.64 -6.60
C VAL A 250 -5.08 -13.18 -7.94
N LEU A 251 -5.26 -14.47 -8.17
CA LEU A 251 -4.94 -15.10 -9.46
C LEU A 251 -6.01 -14.80 -10.51
N ASP A 252 -5.60 -14.74 -11.77
CA ASP A 252 -6.50 -14.60 -12.91
C ASP A 252 -7.64 -15.65 -12.89
N GLY A 253 -8.89 -15.17 -13.02
CA GLY A 253 -10.10 -16.00 -13.03
C GLY A 253 -10.56 -16.51 -11.66
N ARG A 254 -9.82 -16.25 -10.58
CA ARG A 254 -10.15 -16.68 -9.20
C ARG A 254 -10.86 -15.57 -8.43
N GLN A 255 -11.74 -15.97 -7.51
CA GLN A 255 -12.45 -15.02 -6.65
C GLN A 255 -11.60 -14.67 -5.44
N ALA A 256 -11.56 -13.40 -5.10
CA ALA A 256 -11.05 -12.87 -3.84
C ALA A 256 -12.19 -12.22 -3.05
N ARG A 257 -12.09 -12.32 -1.72
CA ARG A 257 -13.03 -11.72 -0.78
C ARG A 257 -12.28 -10.97 0.30
N ILE A 258 -12.62 -9.71 0.48
CA ILE A 258 -12.12 -8.85 1.56
C ILE A 258 -13.27 -8.53 2.49
N VAL A 259 -13.07 -8.69 3.80
CA VAL A 259 -14.04 -8.30 4.84
C VAL A 259 -13.31 -7.45 5.86
N VAL A 260 -13.74 -6.20 6.02
CA VAL A 260 -13.20 -5.25 6.99
C VAL A 260 -14.34 -4.74 7.85
N GLY A 261 -14.36 -5.10 9.13
CA GLY A 261 -15.38 -4.64 10.06
C GLY A 261 -15.52 -5.50 11.29
N GLN A 262 -16.70 -5.48 11.90
CA GLN A 262 -16.99 -6.14 13.18
C GLN A 262 -18.22 -7.04 13.07
N GLN A 263 -18.31 -8.06 13.92
CA GLN A 263 -19.49 -8.93 13.99
C GLN A 263 -20.36 -8.53 15.17
N ILE A 264 -21.64 -8.27 14.92
CA ILE A 264 -22.60 -7.92 15.96
C ILE A 264 -23.42 -9.16 16.33
N PRO A 265 -23.43 -9.55 17.61
CA PRO A 265 -24.29 -10.63 18.08
C PRO A 265 -25.75 -10.18 18.13
N ILE A 266 -26.63 -10.96 17.52
CA ILE A 266 -28.08 -10.82 17.63
C ILE A 266 -28.64 -12.04 18.35
N ALA A 267 -29.45 -11.80 19.38
CA ALA A 267 -30.14 -12.86 20.08
C ALA A 267 -31.40 -13.25 19.28
N ARG A 268 -31.46 -14.52 18.88
CA ARG A 268 -32.57 -15.13 18.16
C ARG A 268 -33.23 -16.15 19.07
N SER A 269 -34.49 -15.92 19.42
CA SER A 269 -35.28 -16.89 20.17
C SER A 269 -36.24 -17.61 19.23
N THR A 270 -36.14 -18.94 19.15
CA THR A 270 -37.13 -19.77 18.47
C THR A 270 -37.94 -20.54 19.52
N ALA A 271 -39.26 -20.37 19.50
CA ALA A 271 -40.16 -21.13 20.35
C ALA A 271 -40.60 -22.39 19.62
N THR A 272 -40.29 -23.56 20.18
CA THR A 272 -40.78 -24.85 19.66
C THR A 272 -41.61 -25.51 20.76
N GLY A 273 -42.93 -25.36 20.70
CA GLY A 273 -43.83 -25.81 21.77
C GLY A 273 -43.71 -24.95 23.04
N GLN A 274 -43.52 -25.58 24.22
CA GLN A 274 -43.34 -24.91 25.51
C GLN A 274 -41.91 -24.46 25.81
N ASN A 275 -40.93 -24.79 24.95
CA ASN A 275 -39.53 -24.44 25.15
C ASN A 275 -39.14 -23.27 24.25
N VAL A 276 -38.52 -22.24 24.85
CA VAL A 276 -37.86 -21.14 24.13
C VAL A 276 -36.36 -21.46 24.06
N VAL A 277 -35.84 -21.67 22.87
CA VAL A 277 -34.40 -21.82 22.63
C VAL A 277 -33.85 -20.47 22.20
N SER A 278 -32.93 -19.91 22.98
CA SER A 278 -32.21 -18.69 22.61
C SER A 278 -30.86 -19.07 21.99
N ALA A 279 -30.64 -18.68 20.75
CA ALA A 279 -29.38 -18.79 20.03
C ALA A 279 -28.82 -17.39 19.75
N THR A 280 -27.49 -17.26 19.70
CA THR A 280 -26.82 -16.02 19.31
C THR A 280 -26.29 -16.19 17.90
N GLU A 281 -26.73 -15.33 16.98
CA GLU A 281 -26.29 -15.30 15.59
C GLU A 281 -25.39 -14.07 15.38
N TYR A 282 -24.29 -14.20 14.66
CA TYR A 282 -23.33 -13.11 14.44
C TYR A 282 -23.46 -12.57 13.01
N ILE A 283 -23.81 -11.29 12.88
CA ILE A 283 -23.90 -10.62 11.58
C ILE A 283 -22.64 -9.78 11.36
N PRO A 284 -21.86 -10.02 10.28
CA PRO A 284 -20.73 -9.16 9.93
C PRO A 284 -21.24 -7.82 9.38
N ILE A 285 -20.76 -6.72 9.93
CA ILE A 285 -20.96 -5.36 9.44
C ILE A 285 -19.60 -4.73 9.07
N GLY A 286 -19.61 -3.74 8.19
CA GLY A 286 -18.42 -3.10 7.63
C GLY A 286 -18.38 -3.18 6.12
N ILE A 287 -17.18 -3.20 5.54
CA ILE A 287 -16.93 -3.24 4.10
C ILE A 287 -16.65 -4.69 3.69
N VAL A 288 -17.45 -5.20 2.76
CA VAL A 288 -17.23 -6.49 2.10
C VAL A 288 -17.01 -6.23 0.62
N LEU A 289 -15.92 -6.76 0.09
CA LEU A 289 -15.56 -6.63 -1.32
C LEU A 289 -15.31 -8.02 -1.90
N ASN A 290 -16.19 -8.45 -2.80
CA ASN A 290 -16.08 -9.69 -3.56
C ASN A 290 -15.64 -9.35 -4.98
N LEU A 291 -14.51 -9.92 -5.41
CA LEU A 291 -13.84 -9.59 -6.66
C LEU A 291 -13.56 -10.87 -7.42
N ARG A 292 -13.83 -10.89 -8.71
CA ARG A 292 -13.35 -11.95 -9.62
C ARG A 292 -12.80 -11.30 -10.88
N PRO A 293 -11.49 -11.03 -10.95
CA PRO A 293 -10.88 -10.49 -12.14
C PRO A 293 -10.57 -11.57 -13.18
N ARG A 294 -10.51 -11.15 -14.43
CA ARG A 294 -10.10 -11.94 -15.58
C ARG A 294 -9.28 -11.08 -16.54
N ILE A 295 -8.09 -11.51 -16.91
CA ILE A 295 -7.25 -10.80 -17.88
C ILE A 295 -7.75 -11.08 -19.30
N SER A 296 -7.76 -10.06 -20.14
CA SER A 296 -8.07 -10.19 -21.57
C SER A 296 -6.94 -10.93 -22.32
N SER A 297 -7.25 -11.49 -23.49
CA SER A 297 -6.26 -12.16 -24.37
C SER A 297 -5.04 -11.28 -24.66
N ASP A 298 -5.28 -9.98 -24.79
CA ASP A 298 -4.27 -9.00 -25.21
C ASP A 298 -3.37 -8.57 -24.04
N GLY A 299 -3.68 -9.01 -22.81
CA GLY A 299 -2.89 -8.74 -21.61
C GLY A 299 -2.96 -7.30 -21.07
N ASN A 300 -3.68 -6.40 -21.74
CA ASN A 300 -3.76 -4.97 -21.39
C ASN A 300 -5.03 -4.57 -20.63
N GLU A 301 -6.06 -5.42 -20.66
CA GLU A 301 -7.35 -5.14 -20.05
C GLU A 301 -7.74 -6.23 -19.07
N ILE A 302 -8.54 -5.84 -18.07
CA ILE A 302 -9.00 -6.69 -16.98
C ILE A 302 -10.51 -6.54 -16.91
N THR A 303 -11.21 -7.66 -17.11
CA THR A 303 -12.64 -7.77 -16.85
C THR A 303 -12.83 -8.18 -15.39
N MET A 304 -13.64 -7.45 -14.63
CA MET A 304 -13.89 -7.76 -13.22
C MET A 304 -15.37 -7.84 -12.93
N GLN A 305 -15.76 -8.94 -12.27
CA GLN A 305 -16.99 -8.99 -11.50
C GLN A 305 -16.70 -8.42 -10.12
N VAL A 306 -17.43 -7.36 -9.74
CA VAL A 306 -17.27 -6.71 -8.44
C VAL A 306 -18.60 -6.66 -7.72
N GLU A 307 -18.59 -7.08 -6.46
CA GLU A 307 -19.67 -6.83 -5.51
C GLU A 307 -19.10 -6.14 -4.27
N THR A 308 -19.58 -4.94 -3.99
CA THR A 308 -19.22 -4.16 -2.81
C THR A 308 -20.44 -4.01 -1.92
N ILE A 309 -20.29 -4.34 -0.64
CA ILE A 309 -21.31 -4.18 0.39
C ILE A 309 -20.71 -3.33 1.51
N ILE A 310 -21.31 -2.17 1.79
CA ILE A 310 -20.91 -1.28 2.88
C ILE A 310 -22.06 -1.28 3.88
N SER A 311 -21.80 -1.79 5.08
CA SER A 311 -22.80 -1.91 6.14
C SER A 311 -22.35 -1.22 7.42
N GLU A 312 -23.28 -0.50 8.04
CA GLU A 312 -23.06 0.21 9.31
C GLU A 312 -24.18 -0.16 10.28
N ALA A 313 -23.84 -0.37 11.54
CA ALA A 313 -24.84 -0.48 12.60
C ALA A 313 -25.28 0.92 13.01
N GLN A 314 -26.58 1.16 12.98
CA GLN A 314 -27.15 2.36 13.54
C GLN A 314 -27.39 2.14 15.03
N GLU A 315 -26.86 3.05 15.85
CA GLU A 315 -27.16 3.07 17.28
C GLU A 315 -28.66 3.32 17.45
N ARG A 316 -29.35 2.46 18.22
CA ARG A 316 -30.79 2.60 18.44
C ARG A 316 -31.07 3.92 19.17
N VAL A 317 -31.90 4.78 18.55
CA VAL A 317 -32.75 5.71 19.30
C VAL A 317 -33.82 4.86 19.98
N GLY A 318 -33.71 4.70 21.30
CA GLY A 318 -34.65 3.89 22.07
C GLY A 318 -36.09 4.41 21.90
N VAL A 319 -36.93 3.66 21.17
CA VAL A 319 -38.37 3.78 21.35
C VAL A 319 -38.71 3.05 22.64
N GLY A 320 -38.82 3.81 23.72
CA GLY A 320 -39.48 3.33 24.93
C GLY A 320 -40.95 3.08 24.61
N SER A 321 -41.29 1.85 24.26
CA SER A 321 -42.69 1.42 24.34
C SER A 321 -42.94 0.92 25.75
N VAL A 322 -43.93 1.52 26.39
CA VAL A 322 -44.43 1.15 27.71
C VAL A 322 -44.97 -0.28 27.65
N GLY A 323 -44.29 -1.20 28.31
CA GLY A 323 -44.79 -2.54 28.63
C GLY A 323 -44.41 -3.64 27.63
N GLY A 324 -43.44 -4.47 28.04
CA GLY A 324 -43.10 -5.73 27.37
C GLY A 324 -41.63 -5.82 26.98
N ASP A 325 -40.97 -6.86 27.46
CA ASP A 325 -39.56 -7.18 27.24
C ASP A 325 -39.31 -7.48 25.74
N VAL A 326 -39.07 -6.43 24.94
CA VAL A 326 -38.75 -6.57 23.51
C VAL A 326 -37.24 -6.68 23.38
N LEU A 327 -36.76 -7.85 22.93
CA LEU A 327 -35.37 -8.05 22.49
C LEU A 327 -34.98 -6.91 21.55
N SER A 328 -34.07 -6.05 22.02
CA SER A 328 -33.61 -4.89 21.27
C SER A 328 -32.67 -5.33 20.14
N ALA A 329 -33.21 -5.54 18.94
CA ALA A 329 -32.39 -5.78 17.74
C ALA A 329 -31.81 -4.46 17.19
N PRO A 330 -30.51 -4.41 16.83
CA PRO A 330 -29.92 -3.28 16.14
C PRO A 330 -30.43 -3.14 14.71
N THR A 331 -30.53 -1.91 14.20
CA THR A 331 -30.84 -1.63 12.80
C THR A 331 -29.54 -1.50 12.01
N PHE A 332 -29.47 -2.10 10.82
CA PHE A 332 -28.31 -2.00 9.94
C PHE A 332 -28.66 -1.20 8.68
N SER A 333 -27.80 -0.26 8.32
CA SER A 333 -27.83 0.38 7.01
C SER A 333 -26.86 -0.37 6.11
N SER A 334 -27.30 -0.80 4.93
CA SER A 334 -26.44 -1.50 3.97
C SER A 334 -26.57 -0.91 2.58
N ARG A 335 -25.43 -0.73 1.92
CA ARG A 335 -25.31 -0.23 0.54
C ARG A 335 -24.60 -1.28 -0.27
N LYS A 336 -25.26 -1.80 -1.28
CA LYS A 336 -24.75 -2.88 -2.14
C LYS A 336 -24.66 -2.41 -3.58
N VAL A 337 -23.51 -2.62 -4.20
CA VAL A 337 -23.28 -2.41 -5.63
C VAL A 337 -22.71 -3.68 -6.23
N GLN A 338 -23.30 -4.17 -7.31
CA GLN A 338 -22.81 -5.32 -8.06
C GLN A 338 -22.70 -4.93 -9.53
N THR A 339 -21.53 -5.13 -10.11
CA THR A 339 -21.25 -4.73 -11.50
C THR A 339 -20.28 -5.70 -12.18
N TYR A 340 -20.28 -5.65 -13.51
CA TYR A 340 -19.29 -6.28 -14.38
C TYR A 340 -18.69 -5.20 -15.26
N VAL A 341 -17.38 -5.01 -15.17
CA VAL A 341 -16.66 -3.93 -15.84
C VAL A 341 -15.43 -4.45 -16.55
N GLN A 342 -15.03 -3.80 -17.63
CA GLN A 342 -13.76 -4.04 -18.33
C GLN A 342 -12.98 -2.74 -18.32
N VAL A 343 -11.74 -2.81 -17.85
CA VAL A 343 -10.87 -1.63 -17.66
C VAL A 343 -9.43 -1.96 -18.04
N GLU A 344 -8.68 -0.94 -18.44
CA GLU A 344 -7.26 -1.07 -18.72
C GLU A 344 -6.46 -1.31 -17.43
N ASN A 345 -5.31 -1.98 -17.56
CA ASN A 345 -4.38 -2.21 -16.47
C ASN A 345 -3.87 -0.87 -15.89
N ASN A 346 -3.81 -0.75 -14.56
CA ASN A 346 -3.45 0.46 -13.80
C ASN A 346 -4.44 1.63 -13.89
N THR A 347 -5.61 1.44 -14.50
CA THR A 347 -6.60 2.52 -14.65
C THR A 347 -7.65 2.45 -13.53
N PRO A 348 -7.77 3.49 -12.68
CA PRO A 348 -8.82 3.55 -11.68
C PRO A 348 -10.18 3.79 -12.34
N PHE A 349 -11.22 3.15 -11.83
CA PHE A 349 -12.59 3.36 -12.28
C PHE A 349 -13.57 3.38 -11.11
N ILE A 350 -14.70 4.07 -11.31
CA ILE A 350 -15.74 4.25 -10.29
C ILE A 350 -16.84 3.21 -10.53
N ILE A 351 -17.14 2.41 -9.50
CA ILE A 351 -18.15 1.35 -9.57
C ILE A 351 -19.54 1.84 -9.19
N GLY A 352 -19.61 2.81 -8.28
CA GLY A 352 -20.86 3.36 -7.81
C GLY A 352 -20.68 4.65 -7.03
N GLY A 353 -21.63 5.56 -7.23
CA GLY A 353 -21.80 6.82 -6.50
C GLY A 353 -23.24 6.94 -6.02
N LEU A 354 -23.48 6.97 -4.71
CA LEU A 354 -24.82 7.25 -4.16
C LEU A 354 -24.79 8.60 -3.46
N ILE A 355 -25.47 9.58 -4.06
CA ILE A 355 -25.66 10.92 -3.49
C ILE A 355 -27.12 11.02 -3.05
N SER A 356 -27.34 11.20 -1.75
CA SER A 356 -28.65 11.39 -1.14
C SER A 356 -28.72 12.77 -0.52
N HIS A 357 -29.75 13.52 -0.88
CA HIS A 357 -30.02 14.85 -0.35
C HIS A 357 -31.44 14.86 0.23
N LYS A 358 -31.56 15.17 1.52
CA LYS A 358 -32.84 15.24 2.23
C LYS A 358 -32.96 16.54 2.99
N ASP A 359 -33.84 17.41 2.52
CA ASP A 359 -34.25 18.62 3.22
C ASP A 359 -35.61 18.39 3.90
N THR A 360 -35.65 18.52 5.22
CA THR A 360 -36.88 18.47 6.03
C THR A 360 -37.11 19.84 6.66
N LYS A 361 -38.29 20.42 6.41
CA LYS A 361 -38.70 21.72 6.95
C LYS A 361 -39.98 21.52 7.77
N GLN A 362 -39.94 21.90 9.04
CA GLN A 362 -41.08 21.89 9.95
C GLN A 362 -41.31 23.32 10.45
N GLU A 363 -42.53 23.81 10.28
CA GLU A 363 -42.94 25.15 10.70
C GLU A 363 -44.23 25.02 11.51
N ASN A 364 -44.21 25.49 12.76
CA ASN A 364 -45.38 25.59 13.61
C ASN A 364 -45.66 27.07 13.87
N GLU A 365 -46.88 27.50 13.57
CA GLU A 365 -47.31 28.89 13.71
C GLU A 365 -48.60 28.99 14.51
N PHE A 366 -48.81 30.11 15.20
CA PHE A 366 -50.09 30.42 15.81
C PHE A 366 -51.12 30.79 14.72
N PRO A 367 -52.35 30.21 14.70
CA PRO A 367 -53.30 30.40 13.61
C PRO A 367 -53.67 31.86 13.29
N ILE A 368 -53.68 32.73 14.31
CA ILE A 368 -54.04 34.16 14.19
C ILE A 368 -52.79 35.05 14.17
N LEU A 369 -51.86 34.83 15.11
CA LEU A 369 -50.66 35.67 15.30
C LEU A 369 -49.55 35.38 14.28
N GLY A 370 -49.54 34.19 13.67
CA GLY A 370 -48.58 33.79 12.63
C GLY A 370 -48.64 34.63 11.35
N ARG A 371 -49.81 35.20 11.04
CA ARG A 371 -50.03 36.01 9.82
C ARG A 371 -49.44 37.43 9.89
N VAL A 372 -48.95 37.86 11.05
CA VAL A 372 -48.32 39.18 11.20
C VAL A 372 -46.84 39.07 10.77
N PRO A 373 -46.39 39.78 9.72
CA PRO A 373 -45.08 39.57 9.07
C PRO A 373 -43.84 39.82 9.96
N ILE A 374 -44.02 40.33 11.18
CA ILE A 374 -42.92 40.59 12.15
C ILE A 374 -43.13 39.77 13.44
N LEU A 375 -44.36 39.70 13.96
CA LEU A 375 -44.67 38.97 15.19
C LEU A 375 -44.81 37.45 14.96
N GLY A 376 -45.24 37.03 13.78
CA GLY A 376 -45.45 35.62 13.46
C GLY A 376 -44.16 34.80 13.47
N SER A 377 -43.06 35.36 12.95
CA SER A 377 -41.75 34.70 12.94
C SER A 377 -41.05 34.67 14.30
N LEU A 378 -41.38 35.62 15.20
CA LEU A 378 -40.89 35.68 16.58
C LEU A 378 -41.64 34.75 17.54
N LEU A 379 -42.90 34.41 17.22
CA LEU A 379 -43.78 33.58 18.05
C LEU A 379 -43.98 32.16 17.51
N GLY A 380 -43.43 31.84 16.34
CA GLY A 380 -43.48 30.51 15.72
C GLY A 380 -42.28 29.62 16.09
N PHE A 381 -42.32 28.38 15.62
CA PHE A 381 -41.23 27.41 15.72
C PHE A 381 -40.85 26.90 14.34
N ASN A 382 -39.58 27.06 13.95
CA ASN A 382 -39.03 26.67 12.66
C ASN A 382 -37.85 25.72 12.86
N LYS A 383 -37.95 24.52 12.29
CA LYS A 383 -36.89 23.51 12.28
C LYS A 383 -36.56 23.11 10.84
N LYS A 384 -35.31 23.32 10.45
CA LYS A 384 -34.75 22.92 9.14
C LYS A 384 -33.66 21.89 9.38
N VAL A 385 -33.83 20.70 8.80
CA VAL A 385 -32.84 19.62 8.83
C VAL A 385 -32.44 19.32 7.40
N ARG A 386 -31.15 19.46 7.08
CA ARG A 386 -30.54 19.08 5.80
C ARG A 386 -29.59 17.92 6.04
N SER A 387 -29.80 16.81 5.34
CA SER A 387 -28.96 15.62 5.40
C SER A 387 -28.41 15.33 4.00
N ASN A 388 -27.09 15.33 3.87
CA ASN A 388 -26.36 15.02 2.66
C ASN A 388 -25.53 13.76 2.92
N LYS A 389 -25.72 12.71 2.12
CA LYS A 389 -24.92 11.49 2.20
C LYS A 389 -24.34 11.15 0.84
N GLU A 390 -23.04 11.00 0.76
CA GLU A 390 -22.31 10.69 -0.48
C GLU A 390 -21.44 9.46 -0.25
N VAL A 391 -21.53 8.46 -1.14
CA VAL A 391 -20.66 7.26 -1.10
C VAL A 391 -20.06 7.04 -2.47
N ILE A 392 -18.74 6.94 -2.55
CA ILE A 392 -17.97 6.70 -3.77
C ILE A 392 -17.07 5.49 -3.58
N VAL A 393 -17.12 4.56 -4.54
CA VAL A 393 -16.25 3.39 -4.58
C VAL A 393 -15.41 3.40 -5.86
N VAL A 394 -14.10 3.52 -5.71
CA VAL A 394 -13.11 3.47 -6.80
C VAL A 394 -12.34 2.17 -6.71
N ILE A 395 -12.08 1.51 -7.82
CA ILE A 395 -11.22 0.33 -7.88
C ILE A 395 -10.12 0.53 -8.92
N THR A 396 -8.92 0.08 -8.59
CA THR A 396 -7.74 0.14 -9.44
C THR A 396 -7.11 -1.25 -9.52
N PRO A 397 -7.15 -1.91 -10.68
CA PRO A 397 -6.50 -3.21 -10.86
C PRO A 397 -5.09 -3.06 -11.45
N HIS A 398 -4.20 -3.97 -11.05
CA HIS A 398 -2.80 -3.99 -11.45
C HIS A 398 -2.37 -5.43 -11.77
N ILE A 399 -1.96 -5.72 -13.01
CA ILE A 399 -1.39 -7.01 -13.40
C ILE A 399 0.04 -7.10 -12.86
N VAL A 400 0.33 -8.15 -12.09
CA VAL A 400 1.65 -8.45 -11.53
C VAL A 400 2.29 -9.56 -12.35
N ASP A 401 3.46 -9.26 -12.93
CA ASP A 401 4.22 -10.23 -13.70
C ASP A 401 5.28 -10.92 -12.82
N VAL A 402 5.22 -12.25 -12.75
CA VAL A 402 6.01 -13.07 -11.80
C VAL A 402 7.47 -13.26 -12.30
N GLY A 403 7.75 -12.94 -13.57
CA GLY A 403 9.04 -13.21 -14.24
C GLY A 403 10.15 -12.17 -14.03
N SER A 404 9.88 -11.03 -13.40
CA SER A 404 10.89 -10.03 -13.04
C SER A 404 10.91 -9.89 -11.52
N GLY A 405 12.09 -9.69 -10.90
CA GLY A 405 12.26 -9.49 -9.45
C GLY A 405 11.58 -8.24 -8.86
N SER A 406 10.50 -7.79 -9.50
CA SER A 406 9.68 -6.61 -9.26
C SER A 406 8.57 -6.89 -8.24
N PHE A 407 8.85 -7.63 -7.16
CA PHE A 407 7.97 -7.67 -5.99
C PHE A 407 7.85 -6.28 -5.32
N ALA A 408 8.67 -5.31 -5.73
CA ALA A 408 8.67 -3.94 -5.23
C ALA A 408 7.36 -3.16 -5.50
N HIS A 409 6.55 -3.53 -6.49
CA HIS A 409 5.26 -2.86 -6.76
C HIS A 409 4.09 -3.43 -5.92
N VAL A 410 4.32 -4.55 -5.21
CA VAL A 410 3.30 -5.29 -4.44
C VAL A 410 3.40 -5.00 -2.94
N ILE A 411 4.41 -4.24 -2.52
CA ILE A 411 4.49 -3.72 -1.16
C ILE A 411 3.44 -2.61 -1.05
N PRO A 412 2.54 -2.65 -0.05
CA PRO A 412 1.64 -1.53 0.23
C PRO A 412 2.46 -0.26 0.19
N LYS A 413 2.14 0.66 -0.74
CA LYS A 413 2.76 1.98 -0.75
C LYS A 413 2.51 2.55 0.63
N ASP A 414 3.56 2.68 1.45
CA ASP A 414 3.44 3.33 2.74
C ASP A 414 2.76 4.67 2.49
N ILE A 415 1.64 4.79 3.16
CA ILE A 415 0.57 5.70 2.83
C ILE A 415 1.05 7.10 3.22
N ASP A 416 1.20 8.01 2.25
CA ASP A 416 1.41 9.45 2.53
C ASP A 416 0.27 10.03 3.43
N ILE A 417 -0.86 9.32 3.51
CA ILE A 417 -2.01 9.61 4.38
C ILE A 417 -1.78 9.22 5.86
N LEU A 418 -0.89 8.25 6.19
CA LEU A 418 -0.47 7.97 7.58
C LEU A 418 0.43 9.10 8.11
N ASN A 419 1.21 9.72 7.22
CA ASN A 419 1.98 10.93 7.50
C ASN A 419 1.10 12.20 7.61
N HIS A 420 -0.15 12.17 7.14
CA HIS A 420 -1.08 13.32 7.17
C HIS A 420 -1.58 13.68 8.58
N TRP A 421 -1.33 12.80 9.57
CA TRP A 421 -1.71 12.98 10.97
C TRP A 421 -0.52 13.12 11.92
N GLY A 422 0.71 13.29 11.38
CA GLY A 422 1.92 13.50 12.19
C GLY A 422 2.55 12.25 12.79
N ASN A 423 2.04 11.04 12.49
CA ASN A 423 2.60 9.79 13.00
C ASN A 423 3.54 9.15 11.96
N LYS A 424 4.85 9.32 12.15
CA LYS A 424 5.88 8.54 11.45
C LYS A 424 6.08 7.22 12.22
N LEU A 425 5.68 6.09 11.62
CA LEU A 425 5.83 4.74 12.21
C LEU A 425 7.30 4.35 12.43
N PHE A 426 8.22 5.01 11.72
CA PHE A 426 9.67 4.92 11.91
C PHE A 426 10.23 6.34 11.80
N GLN A 427 10.57 6.97 12.92
CA GLN A 427 11.04 8.36 12.94
C GLN A 427 12.47 8.51 12.38
N ASP A 428 13.23 7.41 12.38
CA ASP A 428 14.67 7.41 12.12
C ASP A 428 15.03 6.72 10.79
N SER A 429 14.05 6.37 9.96
CA SER A 429 14.31 5.82 8.64
C SER A 429 13.38 6.38 7.56
N TYR A 430 13.94 6.57 6.38
CA TYR A 430 13.27 7.08 5.19
C TYR A 430 13.49 6.11 4.05
N ARG A 431 12.40 5.71 3.39
CA ARG A 431 12.46 4.81 2.25
C ARG A 431 12.43 5.59 0.95
N LEU A 432 13.44 5.42 0.10
CA LEU A 432 13.54 6.14 -1.18
C LEU A 432 12.33 5.86 -2.07
N ARG A 433 11.70 6.92 -2.58
CA ARG A 433 10.60 6.85 -3.54
C ARG A 433 11.13 7.02 -4.95
N ASN A 434 10.38 6.57 -5.95
CA ASN A 434 10.76 6.78 -7.35
C ASN A 434 10.87 8.28 -7.73
N THR A 435 10.11 9.15 -7.05
CA THR A 435 10.18 10.60 -7.22
C THR A 435 11.46 11.24 -6.69
N ASP A 436 12.22 10.52 -5.86
CA ASP A 436 13.42 11.03 -5.21
C ASP A 436 14.70 10.65 -6.00
N LEU A 437 14.55 9.85 -7.06
CA LEU A 437 15.64 9.38 -7.92
C LEU A 437 15.78 10.26 -9.15
N TYR A 438 17.02 10.51 -9.57
CA TYR A 438 17.32 11.23 -10.80
C TYR A 438 17.34 10.28 -11.98
N ASP A 439 16.93 10.78 -13.15
CA ASP A 439 17.13 10.08 -14.42
C ASP A 439 18.62 10.12 -14.78
N LEU A 440 19.24 8.96 -14.90
CA LEU A 440 20.66 8.79 -15.18
C LEU A 440 20.96 8.70 -16.68
N GLY A 441 19.93 8.70 -17.52
CA GLY A 441 20.05 8.58 -18.98
C GLY A 441 20.88 9.69 -19.62
N PHE A 442 21.12 10.81 -18.96
CA PHE A 442 21.93 11.91 -19.52
C PHE A 442 23.41 11.54 -19.71
N TYR A 443 23.98 10.66 -18.88
CA TYR A 443 25.35 10.15 -19.09
C TYR A 443 25.36 8.72 -19.67
N GLU A 444 24.42 7.86 -19.28
CA GLU A 444 24.37 6.45 -19.75
C GLU A 444 24.16 6.37 -21.27
N ASN A 445 23.40 7.30 -21.85
CA ASN A 445 23.14 7.33 -23.28
C ASN A 445 24.26 8.02 -24.10
N THR A 446 25.32 8.51 -23.45
CA THR A 446 26.42 9.18 -24.16
C THR A 446 27.31 8.15 -24.85
N SER A 447 27.58 8.33 -26.14
CA SER A 447 28.46 7.44 -26.93
C SER A 447 29.86 7.31 -26.32
N PHE A 448 30.36 8.38 -25.72
CA PHE A 448 31.64 8.44 -25.03
C PHE A 448 31.72 7.48 -23.83
N TYR A 449 30.70 7.47 -22.96
CA TYR A 449 30.63 6.57 -21.79
C TYR A 449 30.65 5.10 -22.24
N ASN A 450 29.76 4.75 -23.17
CA ASN A 450 29.65 3.38 -23.67
C ASN A 450 30.92 2.89 -24.39
N THR A 451 31.64 3.79 -25.06
CA THR A 451 32.92 3.46 -25.70
C THR A 451 33.98 3.08 -24.67
N VAL A 452 34.11 3.88 -23.59
CA VAL A 452 35.08 3.61 -22.53
C VAL A 452 34.70 2.38 -21.72
N LEU A 453 33.40 2.18 -21.44
CA LEU A 453 32.89 0.99 -20.75
C LEU A 453 33.20 -0.30 -21.51
N ASN A 454 32.95 -0.33 -22.83
CA ASN A 454 33.28 -1.50 -23.66
C ASN A 454 34.78 -1.79 -23.68
N ARG A 455 35.63 -0.74 -23.75
CA ARG A 455 37.09 -0.91 -23.68
C ARG A 455 37.54 -1.46 -22.34
N ALA A 456 37.01 -0.92 -21.23
CA ALA A 456 37.30 -1.40 -19.89
C ALA A 456 36.91 -2.88 -19.71
N GLN A 457 35.73 -3.27 -20.20
CA GLN A 457 35.27 -4.66 -20.16
C GLN A 457 36.20 -5.62 -20.93
N ASN A 458 36.65 -5.21 -22.13
CA ASN A 458 37.58 -6.02 -22.91
C ASN A 458 38.93 -6.18 -22.21
N VAL A 459 39.50 -5.10 -21.68
CA VAL A 459 40.77 -5.12 -20.94
C VAL A 459 40.71 -6.01 -19.70
N ILE A 460 39.62 -5.97 -18.93
CA ILE A 460 39.43 -6.85 -17.76
C ILE A 460 39.32 -8.33 -18.18
N GLN A 461 38.68 -8.63 -19.31
CA GLN A 461 38.58 -10.00 -19.83
C GLN A 461 39.93 -10.54 -20.33
N GLU A 462 40.76 -9.69 -20.93
CA GLU A 462 42.04 -10.08 -21.53
C GLU A 462 43.19 -10.10 -20.52
N ASN A 463 43.13 -9.26 -19.48
CA ASN A 463 44.21 -9.09 -18.50
C ASN A 463 43.73 -9.27 -17.05
N ALA A 464 44.12 -10.39 -16.43
CA ALA A 464 43.79 -10.69 -15.03
C ALA A 464 44.32 -9.64 -14.03
N VAL A 465 45.41 -8.92 -14.35
CA VAL A 465 45.94 -7.85 -13.48
C VAL A 465 45.06 -6.61 -13.53
N ALA A 466 44.44 -6.33 -14.69
CA ALA A 466 43.51 -5.21 -14.83
C ALA A 466 42.23 -5.41 -14.00
N SER A 467 41.80 -6.67 -13.79
CA SER A 467 40.66 -6.98 -12.91
C SER A 467 40.90 -6.65 -11.43
N ALA A 468 42.16 -6.49 -11.01
CA ALA A 468 42.53 -6.13 -9.64
C ALA A 468 42.66 -4.61 -9.43
N ASN A 469 42.55 -3.80 -10.50
CA ASN A 469 42.53 -2.35 -10.41
C ASN A 469 41.13 -1.90 -9.95
N GLU A 470 41.05 -1.26 -8.79
CA GLU A 470 39.79 -0.86 -8.14
C GLU A 470 38.96 0.09 -9.00
N ASP A 471 39.58 1.12 -9.60
CA ASP A 471 38.89 2.10 -10.45
C ASP A 471 38.24 1.45 -11.68
N LEU A 472 38.94 0.50 -12.32
CA LEU A 472 38.40 -0.24 -13.47
C LEU A 472 37.31 -1.23 -13.07
N ALA A 473 37.51 -1.96 -11.98
CA ALA A 473 36.54 -2.93 -11.47
C ALA A 473 35.23 -2.25 -11.05
N ASP A 474 35.32 -1.12 -10.34
CA ASP A 474 34.17 -0.32 -9.92
C ASP A 474 33.42 0.23 -11.13
N PHE A 475 34.13 0.77 -12.11
CA PHE A 475 33.53 1.29 -13.34
C PHE A 475 32.76 0.23 -14.13
N VAL A 476 33.33 -0.97 -14.28
CA VAL A 476 32.66 -2.10 -14.97
C VAL A 476 31.50 -2.67 -14.14
N SER A 477 31.57 -2.59 -12.82
CA SER A 477 30.46 -2.97 -11.92
C SER A 477 29.28 -1.97 -11.95
N GLY A 478 29.45 -0.84 -12.63
CA GLY A 478 28.43 0.17 -12.86
C GLY A 478 28.56 1.43 -12.01
N SER A 479 29.65 1.61 -11.26
CA SER A 479 29.95 2.89 -10.60
C SER A 479 30.36 3.93 -11.64
N VAL A 480 29.93 5.18 -11.42
CA VAL A 480 30.17 6.27 -12.38
C VAL A 480 31.07 7.32 -11.73
N PRO A 481 32.13 7.81 -12.41
CA PRO A 481 32.96 8.85 -11.84
C PRO A 481 32.15 10.12 -11.53
N GLY A 482 32.21 10.58 -10.28
CA GLY A 482 31.44 11.74 -9.82
C GLY A 482 30.03 11.43 -9.31
N GLU A 483 29.59 10.16 -9.30
CA GLU A 483 28.26 9.75 -8.85
C GLU A 483 27.93 10.19 -7.41
N GLU A 484 28.95 10.35 -6.56
CA GLU A 484 28.79 10.79 -5.19
C GLU A 484 28.20 12.21 -5.09
N VAL A 485 28.37 13.04 -6.12
CA VAL A 485 27.76 14.38 -6.23
C VAL A 485 26.25 14.26 -6.45
N LEU A 486 25.83 13.34 -7.32
CA LEU A 486 24.41 13.08 -7.60
C LEU A 486 23.72 12.45 -6.39
N ILE A 487 24.36 11.47 -5.74
CA ILE A 487 23.80 10.83 -4.54
C ILE A 487 23.64 11.86 -3.40
N ARG A 488 24.64 12.72 -3.18
CA ARG A 488 24.53 13.84 -2.22
C ARG A 488 23.38 14.77 -2.57
N ARG A 489 23.18 15.09 -3.85
CA ARG A 489 22.10 15.96 -4.31
C ARG A 489 20.72 15.31 -4.13
N MET A 490 20.55 14.03 -4.46
CA MET A 490 19.30 13.30 -4.24
C MET A 490 18.95 13.21 -2.75
N LEU A 491 19.94 12.90 -1.89
CA LEU A 491 19.76 12.91 -0.44
C LEU A 491 19.41 14.31 0.09
N TYR A 492 20.04 15.36 -0.44
CA TYR A 492 19.71 16.74 -0.11
C TYR A 492 18.26 17.08 -0.45
N ASP A 493 17.76 16.69 -1.63
CA ASP A 493 16.38 16.95 -2.04
C ASP A 493 15.37 16.25 -1.11
N VAL A 494 15.69 15.05 -0.63
CA VAL A 494 14.90 14.35 0.39
C VAL A 494 14.89 15.13 1.72
N ILE A 495 16.05 15.58 2.18
CA ILE A 495 16.20 16.38 3.41
C ILE A 495 15.42 17.71 3.31
N GLU A 496 15.49 18.38 2.16
CA GLU A 496 14.77 19.63 1.87
C GLU A 496 13.26 19.41 1.90
N LYS A 497 12.77 18.35 1.24
CA LYS A 497 11.34 17.95 1.20
C LYS A 497 10.79 17.65 2.59
N GLU A 498 11.58 16.98 3.42
CA GLU A 498 11.22 16.63 4.81
C GLU A 498 11.40 17.81 5.80
N ASN A 499 11.90 18.97 5.35
CA ASN A 499 12.07 20.19 6.14
C ASN A 499 12.93 20.02 7.41
N TYR A 500 13.98 19.19 7.36
CA TYR A 500 14.85 18.91 8.52
C TYR A 500 15.62 20.13 9.06
N TYR A 501 15.78 21.19 8.27
CA TYR A 501 16.43 22.43 8.70
C TYR A 501 15.83 23.05 9.97
N LYS A 502 14.56 22.74 10.27
CA LYS A 502 13.83 23.26 11.45
C LYS A 502 14.39 22.74 12.77
N TYR A 503 15.04 21.58 12.75
CA TYR A 503 15.59 20.93 13.95
C TYR A 503 17.03 21.36 14.23
N ILE A 504 17.64 22.20 13.38
CA ILE A 504 18.96 22.77 13.64
C ILE A 504 18.80 24.07 14.43
N VAL A 505 19.27 24.06 15.68
CA VAL A 505 19.30 25.25 16.53
C VAL A 505 20.51 26.12 16.13
N PRO A 506 20.32 27.37 15.67
CA PRO A 506 21.42 28.24 15.21
C PRO A 506 22.53 28.45 16.24
N GLU A 507 22.16 28.47 17.53
CA GLU A 507 23.07 28.62 18.66
C GLU A 507 23.99 27.39 18.85
N ASN A 508 23.62 26.23 18.30
CA ASN A 508 24.45 25.02 18.36
C ASN A 508 25.34 24.84 17.12
N VAL A 509 25.25 25.75 16.14
CA VAL A 509 26.11 25.75 14.95
C VAL A 509 27.36 26.55 15.23
N ILE A 510 28.52 25.91 15.09
CA ILE A 510 29.82 26.48 15.45
C ILE A 510 30.84 26.33 14.32
N PHE A 511 31.84 27.19 14.30
CA PHE A 511 33.02 27.03 13.46
C PHE A 511 34.25 27.57 14.20
N PHE A 512 35.44 27.18 13.76
CA PHE A 512 36.69 27.66 14.35
C PHE A 512 37.23 28.81 13.52
N GLY A 513 37.64 29.91 14.16
CA GLY A 513 38.19 31.10 13.50
C GLY A 513 39.53 31.51 14.09
N LYS A 514 40.38 32.21 13.31
CA LYS A 514 41.61 32.83 13.84
C LYS A 514 41.26 34.07 14.65
N MET A 515 41.83 34.18 15.84
CA MET A 515 41.77 35.35 16.71
C MET A 515 43.18 35.69 17.18
N LEU A 516 43.46 36.96 17.46
CA LEU A 516 44.71 37.35 18.11
C LEU A 516 44.49 37.34 19.63
N ASP A 517 45.36 36.67 20.38
CA ASP A 517 45.35 36.77 21.84
C ASP A 517 45.78 38.18 22.30
N ASN A 518 45.73 38.41 23.62
CA ASN A 518 46.14 39.68 24.23
C ASN A 518 47.63 40.04 24.00
N GLN A 519 48.42 39.11 23.45
CA GLN A 519 49.84 39.23 23.15
C GLN A 519 50.10 39.34 21.64
N GLY A 520 49.07 39.29 20.79
CA GLY A 520 49.16 39.38 19.34
C GLY A 520 49.45 38.07 18.61
N ASN A 521 49.40 36.92 19.30
CA ASN A 521 49.57 35.60 18.68
C ASN A 521 48.24 35.09 18.10
N ALA A 522 48.29 34.42 16.96
CA ALA A 522 47.11 33.79 16.37
C ALA A 522 46.70 32.53 17.15
N VAL A 523 45.52 32.57 17.76
CA VAL A 523 44.89 31.47 18.48
C VAL A 523 43.60 31.07 17.77
N VAL A 524 43.27 29.77 17.79
CA VAL A 524 42.02 29.24 17.24
C VAL A 524 40.92 29.36 18.28
N ASP A 525 39.86 30.07 17.95
CA ASP A 525 38.71 30.28 18.85
C ASP A 525 37.42 29.65 18.29
N LYS A 526 36.56 29.17 19.21
CA LYS A 526 35.24 28.62 18.89
C LYS A 526 34.26 29.76 18.68
N ARG A 527 33.70 29.87 17.48
CA ARG A 527 32.75 30.93 17.12
C ARG A 527 31.34 30.37 16.93
N ASN A 528 30.35 31.10 17.45
CA ASN A 528 28.93 30.80 17.23
C ASN A 528 28.49 31.36 15.87
N PHE A 529 28.02 30.49 14.98
CA PHE A 529 27.58 30.90 13.66
C PHE A 529 26.33 31.81 13.72
N GLY A 530 25.33 31.44 14.52
CA GLY A 530 24.09 32.20 14.64
C GLY A 530 24.30 33.64 15.10
N GLU A 531 25.17 33.86 16.10
CA GLU A 531 25.51 35.20 16.57
C GLU A 531 26.21 36.05 15.51
N ILE A 532 27.17 35.46 14.79
CA ILE A 532 27.94 36.14 13.75
C ILE A 532 27.05 36.48 12.56
N TYR A 533 26.23 35.54 12.10
CA TYR A 533 25.34 35.73 10.97
C TYR A 533 24.27 36.79 11.27
N ARG A 534 23.65 36.76 12.46
CA ARG A 534 22.70 37.81 12.89
C ARG A 534 23.36 39.17 13.02
N SER A 535 24.59 39.22 13.53
CA SER A 535 25.37 40.46 13.61
C SER A 535 25.73 40.98 12.23
N TYR A 536 26.04 40.09 11.28
CA TYR A 536 26.32 40.44 9.88
C TYR A 536 25.09 41.08 9.21
N LEU A 537 23.92 40.43 9.31
CA LEU A 537 22.68 40.93 8.73
C LEU A 537 22.28 42.32 9.24
N LYS A 538 22.60 42.65 10.50
CA LYS A 538 22.29 43.97 11.09
C LYS A 538 23.26 45.08 10.65
N ARG A 539 24.49 44.74 10.25
CA ARG A 539 25.62 45.68 10.16
C ARG A 539 26.03 46.03 8.73
N PHE A 540 25.62 45.25 7.73
CA PHE A 540 26.06 45.41 6.34
C PHE A 540 24.91 45.72 5.37
N LYS A 541 25.27 46.34 4.23
CA LYS A 541 24.32 46.71 3.17
C LYS A 541 23.71 45.45 2.55
N GLN A 542 22.49 45.54 1.99
CA GLN A 542 21.85 44.44 1.25
C GLN A 542 22.68 43.94 0.02
N SER A 543 23.67 44.71 -0.43
CA SER A 543 24.59 44.35 -1.52
C SER A 543 25.58 43.25 -1.16
N ASP A 544 25.95 43.10 0.12
CA ASP A 544 27.10 42.30 0.53
C ASP A 544 26.65 40.93 1.07
N GLY A 545 27.46 39.88 0.85
CA GLY A 545 27.25 38.56 1.43
C GLY A 545 28.42 38.11 2.31
N LEU A 546 28.13 37.22 3.26
CA LEU A 546 29.08 36.61 4.17
C LEU A 546 29.74 35.40 3.48
N ALA A 547 31.07 35.42 3.33
CA ALA A 547 31.83 34.28 2.84
C ALA A 547 32.61 33.65 4.01
N LEU A 548 32.42 32.33 4.22
CA LEU A 548 33.26 31.51 5.08
C LEU A 548 34.20 30.71 4.17
N GLN A 549 35.49 30.99 4.26
CA GLN A 549 36.51 30.35 3.44
C GLN A 549 37.43 29.52 4.34
N PHE A 550 37.57 28.24 4.04
CA PHE A 550 38.44 27.35 4.80
C PHE A 550 39.78 27.24 4.09
N GLU A 551 40.87 27.25 4.86
CA GLU A 551 42.20 27.01 4.31
C GLU A 551 42.28 25.58 3.76
N SER A 552 42.92 25.41 2.59
CA SER A 552 43.11 24.09 1.99
C SER A 552 43.98 23.23 2.90
N THR A 553 43.62 21.95 3.06
CA THR A 553 44.36 20.99 3.91
C THR A 553 45.83 20.83 3.50
N GLU A 554 46.20 21.21 2.28
CA GLU A 554 47.56 21.12 1.73
C GLU A 554 48.50 22.27 2.16
N SER A 555 47.96 23.37 2.71
CA SER A 555 48.74 24.57 3.09
C SER A 555 48.94 24.72 4.60
N VAL A 556 48.61 23.70 5.39
CA VAL A 556 48.78 23.73 6.85
C VAL A 556 50.16 23.18 7.21
N GLU A 557 51.11 24.07 7.52
CA GLU A 557 52.40 23.67 8.11
C GLU A 557 52.15 22.93 9.43
N PHE A 558 52.70 21.72 9.54
CA PHE A 558 52.55 20.85 10.70
C PHE A 558 53.19 21.48 11.94
N ALA A 559 52.38 22.04 12.84
CA ALA A 559 52.83 22.43 14.18
C ALA A 559 52.65 21.26 15.14
N ASP A 560 53.76 20.79 15.72
CA ASP A 560 53.95 19.49 16.39
C ASP A 560 53.11 19.17 17.65
N ASP A 561 52.11 19.97 18.05
CA ASP A 561 51.49 19.76 19.39
C ASP A 561 49.97 19.95 19.51
N TYR A 562 49.22 20.17 18.42
CA TYR A 562 47.76 20.21 18.48
C TYR A 562 47.13 19.53 17.26
N PRO A 563 46.01 18.78 17.41
CA PRO A 563 45.23 18.33 16.26
C PRO A 563 44.77 19.57 15.48
N LEU A 564 45.32 19.75 14.28
CA LEU A 564 45.00 20.86 13.39
C LEU A 564 43.50 20.85 13.12
N ARG A 565 42.80 21.90 13.56
CA ARG A 565 41.37 22.10 13.28
C ARG A 565 41.25 23.02 12.07
N PRO A 566 40.42 22.70 11.07
CA PRO A 566 40.20 23.58 9.94
C PRO A 566 39.63 24.92 10.42
N VAL A 567 40.28 26.02 10.06
CA VAL A 567 39.92 27.36 10.50
C VAL A 567 39.24 28.12 9.36
N ALA A 568 38.12 28.75 9.65
CA ALA A 568 37.39 29.58 8.70
C ALA A 568 37.86 31.04 8.78
N ASN A 569 38.18 31.60 7.62
CA ASN A 569 38.33 33.03 7.42
C ASN A 569 36.98 33.62 7.03
N ILE A 570 36.59 34.68 7.73
CA ILE A 570 35.31 35.36 7.53
C ILE A 570 35.56 36.59 6.66
N ASN A 571 35.16 36.51 5.40
CA ASN A 571 35.35 37.58 4.43
C ASN A 571 34.00 38.14 3.97
N ARG A 572 34.01 39.41 3.56
CA ARG A 572 32.85 40.04 2.92
C ARG A 572 33.06 39.97 1.42
N PHE A 573 32.01 39.60 0.70
CA PHE A 573 32.07 39.49 -0.74
C PHE A 573 30.83 40.10 -1.38
N GLU A 574 31.05 41.04 -2.30
CA GLU A 574 29.99 41.70 -3.05
C GLU A 574 29.44 40.74 -4.11
N LEU A 575 28.12 40.77 -4.33
CA LEU A 575 27.50 39.91 -5.33
C LEU A 575 27.80 40.42 -6.75
N SER A 576 28.75 39.76 -7.43
CA SER A 576 29.02 39.96 -8.86
C SER A 576 28.09 39.06 -9.70
N GLY A 577 27.03 39.66 -10.27
CA GLY A 577 26.10 38.96 -11.17
C GLY A 577 25.13 37.99 -10.46
N THR A 578 25.14 36.72 -10.84
CA THR A 578 24.26 35.70 -10.23
C THR A 578 24.92 35.07 -9.01
N TYR A 579 24.12 34.61 -8.04
CA TYR A 579 24.63 33.91 -6.84
C TYR A 579 25.57 32.76 -7.19
N LYS A 580 25.24 31.97 -8.22
CA LYS A 580 26.07 30.86 -8.70
C LYS A 580 27.41 31.35 -9.25
N ASN A 581 27.45 32.46 -10.00
CA ASN A 581 28.70 33.04 -10.51
C ASN A 581 29.61 33.52 -9.37
N THR A 582 29.05 34.26 -8.40
CA THR A 582 29.80 34.70 -7.22
C THR A 582 30.35 33.53 -6.42
N LEU A 583 29.58 32.45 -6.28
CA LEU A 583 30.07 31.23 -5.62
C LEU A 583 31.20 30.57 -6.41
N ARG A 584 31.15 30.55 -7.75
CA ARG A 584 32.26 30.07 -8.59
C ARG A 584 33.51 30.95 -8.44
N GLU A 585 33.35 32.28 -8.47
CA GLU A 585 34.47 33.23 -8.28
C GLU A 585 35.17 33.01 -6.92
N LEU A 586 34.40 32.82 -5.85
CA LEU A 586 34.92 32.53 -4.51
C LEU A 586 35.71 31.21 -4.42
N ASN A 587 35.38 30.23 -5.27
CA ASN A 587 36.04 28.91 -5.31
C ASN A 587 37.05 28.78 -6.46
N ALA A 588 37.30 29.87 -7.22
CA ALA A 588 38.32 29.89 -8.26
C ALA A 588 39.73 30.16 -7.70
N ASP A 589 39.83 30.75 -6.50
CA ASP A 589 41.09 30.99 -5.81
C ASP A 589 41.59 29.71 -5.12
N SER A 590 42.69 29.14 -5.61
CA SER A 590 43.31 27.93 -5.06
C SER A 590 43.89 28.11 -3.64
N SER A 591 43.98 29.34 -3.14
CA SER A 591 44.48 29.65 -1.79
C SER A 591 43.53 29.16 -0.69
N PHE A 592 42.25 28.98 -1.02
CA PHE A 592 41.23 28.47 -0.14
C PHE A 592 40.65 27.17 -0.71
N GLY A 593 40.18 26.29 0.17
CA GLY A 593 39.37 25.14 -0.23
C GLY A 593 37.97 25.59 -0.64
N TYR A 594 36.97 24.77 -0.34
CA TYR A 594 35.60 25.15 -0.64
C TYR A 594 35.10 26.30 0.26
N SER A 595 34.27 27.16 -0.31
CA SER A 595 33.75 28.37 0.34
C SER A 595 32.24 28.35 0.47
N ILE A 596 31.72 28.81 1.62
CA ILE A 596 30.28 28.98 1.88
C ILE A 596 29.91 30.45 1.72
N TYR A 597 28.98 30.76 0.83
CA TYR A 597 28.51 32.13 0.60
C TYR A 597 27.04 32.32 1.01
N LEU A 598 26.80 33.24 1.96
CA LEU A 598 25.49 33.48 2.58
C LEU A 598 25.06 34.93 2.38
N LYS A 599 24.02 35.14 1.59
CA LYS A 599 23.45 36.48 1.32
C LYS A 599 22.01 36.66 1.80
N ALA A 600 21.26 35.57 1.90
CA ALA A 600 19.81 35.57 2.13
C ALA A 600 19.41 34.37 2.99
N PRO A 601 18.25 34.42 3.69
CA PRO A 601 17.83 33.35 4.59
C PRO A 601 17.74 31.96 3.95
N LYS A 602 17.45 31.90 2.64
CA LYS A 602 17.45 30.64 1.89
C LYS A 602 18.82 29.93 1.87
N HIS A 603 19.91 30.69 1.92
CA HIS A 603 21.27 30.15 1.93
C HIS A 603 21.68 29.66 3.31
N GLU A 604 21.19 30.31 4.37
CA GLU A 604 21.30 29.82 5.75
C GLU A 604 20.52 28.52 5.93
N ARG A 605 19.27 28.46 5.45
CA ARG A 605 18.47 27.23 5.43
C ARG A 605 19.22 26.09 4.73
N ARG A 606 19.78 26.36 3.54
CA ARG A 606 20.57 25.37 2.80
C ARG A 606 21.80 24.88 3.56
N LEU A 607 22.48 25.78 4.28
CA LEU A 607 23.59 25.39 5.15
C LEU A 607 23.14 24.41 6.26
N TYR A 608 21.97 24.63 6.86
CA TYR A 608 21.42 23.71 7.87
C TYR A 608 21.05 22.35 7.26
N GLU A 609 20.48 22.33 6.06
CA GLU A 609 20.19 21.09 5.33
C GLU A 609 21.49 20.33 4.98
N VAL A 610 22.58 21.04 4.67
CA VAL A 610 23.90 20.43 4.44
C VAL A 610 24.49 19.84 5.73
N LEU A 611 24.28 20.48 6.89
CA LEU A 611 24.69 19.91 8.19
C LEU A 611 23.93 18.61 8.49
N VAL A 612 22.63 18.56 8.19
CA VAL A 612 21.83 17.33 8.29
C VAL A 612 22.32 16.27 7.30
N LEU A 613 22.62 16.66 6.06
CA LEU A 613 23.15 15.75 5.04
C LEU A 613 24.42 15.06 5.54
N ARG A 614 25.34 15.79 6.17
CA ARG A 614 26.54 15.19 6.78
C ARG A 614 26.18 14.09 7.79
N ARG A 615 25.20 14.31 8.66
CA ARG A 615 24.76 13.30 9.64
C ARG A 615 24.13 12.08 8.97
N VAL A 616 23.31 12.29 7.95
CA VAL A 616 22.73 11.20 7.16
C VAL A 616 23.84 10.36 6.51
N LEU A 617 24.87 10.99 5.94
CA LEU A 617 26.01 10.28 5.36
C LEU A 617 26.84 9.52 6.42
N GLU A 618 27.02 10.09 7.61
CA GLU A 618 27.70 9.43 8.74
C GLU A 618 26.92 8.18 9.22
N MET A 619 25.58 8.21 9.18
CA MET A 619 24.72 7.09 9.59
C MET A 619 24.56 6.00 8.52
N ASN A 620 24.88 6.30 7.27
CA ASN A 620 24.73 5.39 6.14
C ASN A 620 26.07 5.18 5.41
N PRO A 621 27.04 4.47 6.01
CA PRO A 621 28.36 4.25 5.41
C PRO A 621 28.24 3.50 4.08
N GLY A 622 29.04 3.91 3.08
CA GLY A 622 29.06 3.29 1.74
C GLY A 622 27.89 3.67 0.82
N ILE A 623 26.98 4.56 1.25
CA ILE A 623 25.86 5.01 0.41
C ILE A 623 26.32 5.77 -0.85
N LEU A 624 27.51 6.39 -0.80
CA LEU A 624 28.08 7.18 -1.88
C LEU A 624 28.87 6.37 -2.90
N ASN A 625 29.12 5.07 -2.65
CA ASN A 625 30.10 4.28 -3.40
C ASN A 625 29.55 3.71 -4.72
N ASN A 626 28.22 3.66 -4.86
CA ASN A 626 27.60 3.07 -6.03
C ASN A 626 26.17 3.62 -6.18
N ILE A 627 25.92 4.36 -7.25
CA ILE A 627 24.61 4.94 -7.54
C ILE A 627 23.54 3.89 -7.85
N ASN A 628 23.93 2.71 -8.36
CA ASN A 628 23.00 1.61 -8.61
C ASN A 628 22.47 0.97 -7.32
N LEU A 629 23.12 1.21 -6.18
CA LEU A 629 22.56 0.84 -4.89
C LEU A 629 21.47 1.84 -4.45
N PHE A 630 21.39 3.04 -5.03
CA PHE A 630 20.42 4.08 -4.68
C PHE A 630 19.11 3.89 -5.45
N LYS A 631 18.36 2.83 -5.13
CA LYS A 631 17.11 2.43 -5.81
C LYS A 631 15.88 2.66 -4.95
N ALA A 632 14.72 2.76 -5.60
CA ALA A 632 13.43 2.92 -4.93
C ALA A 632 13.19 1.73 -4.00
N GLY A 633 12.68 2.02 -2.80
CA GLY A 633 12.50 1.01 -1.76
C GLY A 633 13.73 0.79 -0.87
N ARG A 634 14.90 1.38 -1.15
CA ARG A 634 16.03 1.35 -0.23
C ARG A 634 15.74 2.22 1.00
N GLU A 635 16.04 1.67 2.17
CA GLU A 635 15.91 2.37 3.45
C GLU A 635 17.18 3.16 3.75
N ILE A 636 17.01 4.43 4.12
CA ILE A 636 18.06 5.38 4.51
C ILE A 636 17.80 5.78 5.96
N LEU A 637 18.81 5.68 6.81
CA LEU A 637 18.71 6.11 8.19
C LEU A 637 18.81 7.64 8.29
N PHE A 638 17.92 8.24 9.07
CA PHE A 638 17.91 9.67 9.34
C PHE A 638 18.14 9.94 10.84
N PRO A 639 18.80 11.05 11.19
CA PRO A 639 18.97 11.43 12.58
C PRO A 639 17.62 11.84 13.20
N ALA A 640 17.37 11.39 14.43
CA ALA A 640 16.19 11.77 15.19
C ALA A 640 16.14 13.31 15.37
N PRO A 641 14.96 13.96 15.22
CA PRO A 641 14.82 15.41 15.39
C PRO A 641 15.37 15.95 16.71
N GLN A 642 15.18 15.21 17.80
CA GLN A 642 15.65 15.56 19.15
C GLN A 642 17.19 15.57 19.24
N SER A 643 17.87 14.69 18.50
CA SER A 643 19.34 14.67 18.44
C SER A 643 19.86 15.92 17.73
N LEU A 644 19.24 16.28 16.60
CA LEU A 644 19.63 17.47 15.84
C LEU A 644 19.49 18.77 16.65
N GLU A 645 18.47 18.87 17.49
CA GLU A 645 18.26 20.04 18.35
C GLU A 645 19.31 20.14 19.47
N GLY A 646 19.71 19.00 20.06
CA GLY A 646 20.65 18.96 21.18
C GLY A 646 22.14 18.97 20.78
N ASP A 647 22.46 18.48 19.58
CA ASP A 647 23.84 18.28 19.15
C ASP A 647 24.52 19.57 18.67
N ILE A 648 25.85 19.63 18.87
CA ILE A 648 26.70 20.68 18.31
C ILE A 648 27.02 20.34 16.85
N HIS A 649 26.78 21.29 15.95
CA HIS A 649 27.04 21.16 14.51
C HIS A 649 28.24 21.99 14.12
N VAL A 650 29.29 21.35 13.60
CA VAL A 650 30.53 22.03 13.22
C VAL A 650 30.56 22.30 11.72
N ILE A 651 30.76 23.56 11.34
CA ILE A 651 31.05 23.95 9.95
C ILE A 651 32.57 23.82 9.74
N ASP A 652 32.94 22.92 8.84
CA ASP A 652 34.32 22.67 8.41
C ASP A 652 34.44 22.66 6.87
N ASN A 653 35.62 22.32 6.36
CA ASN A 653 35.88 22.25 4.92
C ASN A 653 34.97 21.23 4.20
N LYS A 654 34.58 20.11 4.84
CA LYS A 654 33.65 19.14 4.24
C LYS A 654 32.26 19.72 4.08
N ILE A 655 31.77 20.47 5.08
CA ILE A 655 30.49 21.18 4.96
C ILE A 655 30.56 22.22 3.83
N ALA A 656 31.70 22.90 3.67
CA ALA A 656 31.88 23.84 2.57
C ALA A 656 31.88 23.14 1.21
N GLU A 657 32.52 21.97 1.08
CA GLU A 657 32.48 21.12 -0.12
C GLU A 657 31.05 20.71 -0.45
N TYR A 658 30.31 20.15 0.52
CA TYR A 658 28.94 19.70 0.31
C TYR A 658 28.03 20.89 -0.05
N PHE A 659 28.21 22.02 0.60
CA PHE A 659 27.48 23.24 0.28
C PHE A 659 27.74 23.68 -1.16
N TYR A 660 29.00 23.69 -1.60
CA TYR A 660 29.36 24.06 -2.96
C TYR A 660 28.76 23.10 -3.99
N GLN A 661 28.95 21.79 -3.81
CA GLN A 661 28.44 20.75 -4.72
C GLN A 661 26.93 20.77 -4.82
N ILE A 662 26.19 20.94 -3.71
CA ILE A 662 24.72 21.00 -3.77
C ILE A 662 24.22 22.20 -4.59
N ASN A 663 24.94 23.33 -4.55
CA ASN A 663 24.58 24.53 -5.29
C ASN A 663 24.93 24.45 -6.78
N LEU A 664 25.99 23.73 -7.13
CA LEU A 664 26.58 23.64 -8.48
C LEU A 664 26.73 22.17 -8.93
N TYR A 665 25.75 21.32 -8.60
CA TYR A 665 25.88 19.87 -8.75
C TYR A 665 26.11 19.41 -10.19
N ASN A 666 25.45 20.04 -11.18
CA ASN A 666 25.68 19.75 -12.60
C ASN A 666 27.13 20.03 -13.00
N ASP A 667 27.61 21.25 -12.74
CA ASP A 667 28.97 21.68 -13.09
C ASP A 667 30.02 20.77 -12.43
N GLU A 668 29.78 20.40 -11.17
CA GLU A 668 30.69 19.54 -10.39
C GLU A 668 30.68 18.09 -10.84
N PHE A 669 29.49 17.54 -11.13
CA PHE A 669 29.36 16.22 -11.70
C PHE A 669 30.06 16.16 -13.06
N ASP A 670 29.77 17.10 -13.96
CA ASP A 670 30.36 17.13 -15.30
C ASP A 670 31.89 17.19 -15.23
N ARG A 671 32.45 18.03 -14.34
CA ARG A 671 33.90 18.11 -14.12
C ARG A 671 34.48 16.77 -13.67
N LYS A 672 33.93 16.18 -12.61
CA LYS A 672 34.43 14.91 -12.06
C LYS A 672 34.23 13.74 -13.02
N PHE A 673 33.12 13.72 -13.74
CA PHE A 673 32.82 12.71 -14.75
C PHE A 673 33.84 12.78 -15.88
N VAL A 674 34.07 13.96 -16.46
CA VAL A 674 35.04 14.14 -17.54
C VAL A 674 36.46 13.79 -17.09
N ASP A 675 36.89 14.24 -15.91
CA ASP A 675 38.24 13.97 -15.42
C ASP A 675 38.40 12.49 -15.04
N GLY A 676 37.41 11.87 -14.41
CA GLY A 676 37.40 10.45 -14.10
C GLY A 676 37.45 9.57 -15.35
N ILE A 677 36.68 9.90 -16.39
CA ILE A 677 36.73 9.16 -17.65
C ILE A 677 38.08 9.33 -18.36
N LYS A 678 38.73 10.50 -18.28
CA LYS A 678 40.10 10.67 -18.79
C LYS A 678 41.08 9.76 -18.03
N THR A 679 41.02 9.74 -16.70
CA THR A 679 41.85 8.88 -15.87
C THR A 679 41.64 7.41 -16.22
N LEU A 680 40.38 6.96 -16.31
CA LEU A 680 40.05 5.59 -16.75
C LEU A 680 40.59 5.30 -18.14
N SER A 681 40.49 6.24 -19.07
CA SER A 681 41.03 6.08 -20.43
C SER A 681 42.55 5.93 -20.45
N THR A 682 43.27 6.63 -19.58
CA THR A 682 44.73 6.47 -19.40
C THR A 682 45.06 5.11 -18.78
N ILE A 683 44.33 4.69 -17.75
CA ILE A 683 44.52 3.37 -17.12
C ILE A 683 44.28 2.25 -18.15
N ILE A 684 43.20 2.34 -18.93
CA ILE A 684 42.89 1.37 -20.00
C ILE A 684 44.05 1.30 -21.01
N GLN A 685 44.62 2.44 -21.42
CA GLN A 685 45.76 2.48 -22.33
C GLN A 685 47.05 1.88 -21.77
N GLU A 686 47.21 1.79 -20.44
CA GLU A 686 48.36 1.13 -19.83
C GLU A 686 48.25 -0.40 -19.87
N TYR A 687 47.03 -0.92 -19.99
CA TYR A 687 46.75 -2.36 -20.01
C TYR A 687 46.43 -2.92 -21.41
N GLU A 688 46.06 -2.07 -22.37
CA GLU A 688 46.05 -2.35 -23.83
C GLU A 688 47.47 -2.44 -24.38
#